data_AF-A0A2M6W705-F1
#
_entry.id   AF-A0A2M6W705-F1
#
_cell.length_a   1.000
_cell.length_b   1.000
_cell.length_c   1.000
_cell.angle_alpha   90.00
_cell.angle_beta   90.00
_cell.angle_gamma   90.00
#
_symmetry.space_group_name_H-M   'P 1'
#
loop_
_entity.id
_entity.type
_entity.pdbx_description
1 polymer ?
#
loop_
_entity_poly.entity_id
_entity_poly.type
_entity_poly.pdbx_seq_one_letter_code
_entity_poly.pdbx_strand_id
1 'polypeptide(L)'
;MTKAFRTIVFFLAAAALLATVSIVQAATFSLEPASGTLIKGCPASINVKLNTGSQSSNGAQIYVDYTGVSSANMSGTGLFTSYGLPPGLPAGTAGLYGYGGVVSGASLNFGRINFTAGALGTVGLTIRFGGTDSLVSKVAAYPTSENILTSVVSGSYTIVNGYCETAPPYLVNLIPAPGTPNHPIDENIKFDIKDDGSGVNISSLVVTVQQNETDVPFNISTVLKSTTQGWYSVDIDPINNLIPELKVVVTVNVSDNAGNALSRSYYFNDLTCSQLGCAVGGAVAQCNDGIDNEGDGSVDFPSDSGCDSVDDNSEYVLGDIVCTQVISTSTSPVCPSPICVSGISSQCNDGVDNDNDNLIDMADPGCDSGDDNNEYVFGEVKCPICPSIITTPTITPPFISPTTTQQIFDVGDLKFFLASRTVETKASNLSVVEDLVGMSFAVGANIKDVQGPITGVYLVLGGKTYSMYFDNGLKMYVADVLDLNEVEILNGIVSVKHGTNQEDTAQFVLSVLTSGIVSSKDQDGKINPLPGATVVLEQLSSANKYIQIKTAITNNRGEYGFVLPNGSYRLKIDSEGYKNQITSGFTITNHIINRFFVMFPKVDLLSPDVSLGEKITYIGDVAGEQTNKIIESVNDPIVEQTAKTTVAPIALGAAVAATVPALSFLNLISYLRFLFLQPVFLFGRKKRKKWGIVYNALTKMPIDLALIRLLDVKTNKVIQSRVTDTEGRYAFFVDPGLYRLEVVKQSLMFPTKILQDFKEDTTFLDIYHGEAIHVDEKYTAIAANIPMDPVGVEEKTPRRIIWSQRLRDLQSFIASLSIVAGLVALIISPTWWTIGLFVFQIAIYYLFKRLSSAKKPKSWGIVYEKTNNQPVDRAMARLFSKQFNKLVASELTDNNGRYAFMVGPNDYYITFEKTGYQKKTTPDIKIKERNEIIKVNVAMDRDESSKPISTTSNPVPPVKN
;
A
#
# COMPACT_ATOMS: atom_id res chain seq x y z
N MET A 1 41.63 -50.21 -48.15
CA MET A 1 41.75 -49.37 -46.95
C MET A 1 41.04 -48.01 -47.02
N THR A 2 40.53 -47.58 -48.18
CA THR A 2 39.94 -46.23 -48.38
C THR A 2 38.42 -46.11 -48.14
N LYS A 3 37.67 -47.22 -48.03
CA LYS A 3 36.23 -47.18 -47.70
C LYS A 3 35.94 -47.17 -46.20
N ALA A 4 36.72 -47.88 -45.37
CA ALA A 4 36.53 -47.90 -43.92
C ALA A 4 36.88 -46.57 -43.23
N PHE A 5 37.85 -45.82 -43.77
CA PHE A 5 38.26 -44.52 -43.24
C PHE A 5 37.24 -43.41 -43.55
N ARG A 6 36.50 -43.52 -44.68
CA ARG A 6 35.40 -42.59 -45.01
C ARG A 6 34.18 -42.78 -44.10
N THR A 7 33.87 -44.01 -43.69
CA THR A 7 32.73 -44.29 -42.82
C THR A 7 33.00 -43.89 -41.37
N ILE A 8 34.24 -44.06 -40.88
CA ILE A 8 34.63 -43.69 -39.51
C ILE A 8 34.74 -42.17 -39.34
N VAL A 9 35.21 -41.44 -40.36
CA VAL A 9 35.24 -39.96 -40.34
C VAL A 9 33.82 -39.36 -40.47
N PHE A 10 32.90 -40.02 -41.19
CA PHE A 10 31.49 -39.59 -41.25
C PHE A 10 30.75 -39.83 -39.91
N PHE A 11 31.04 -40.93 -39.22
CA PHE A 11 30.44 -41.22 -37.91
C PHE A 11 31.05 -40.37 -36.77
N LEU A 12 32.34 -40.04 -36.81
CA LEU A 12 32.95 -39.12 -35.83
C LEU A 12 32.58 -37.65 -36.07
N ALA A 13 32.33 -37.23 -37.32
CA ALA A 13 31.79 -35.91 -37.64
C ALA A 13 30.29 -35.78 -37.28
N ALA A 14 29.52 -36.87 -37.39
CA ALA A 14 28.13 -36.90 -36.93
C ALA A 14 28.00 -36.94 -35.40
N ALA A 15 28.92 -37.62 -34.69
CA ALA A 15 28.91 -37.71 -33.24
C ALA A 15 29.40 -36.42 -32.53
N ALA A 16 30.32 -35.66 -33.15
CA ALA A 16 30.78 -34.37 -32.61
C ALA A 16 29.79 -33.22 -32.80
N LEU A 17 28.78 -33.37 -33.68
CA LEU A 17 27.70 -32.39 -33.85
C LEU A 17 26.53 -32.58 -32.86
N LEU A 18 26.52 -33.65 -32.07
CA LEU A 18 25.42 -34.00 -31.16
C LEU A 18 25.70 -33.72 -29.67
N ALA A 19 26.86 -33.17 -29.32
CA ALA A 19 27.25 -32.96 -27.92
C ALA A 19 27.65 -31.50 -27.64
N THR A 20 26.76 -30.54 -27.92
CA THR A 20 26.57 -29.28 -27.17
C THR A 20 25.36 -28.53 -27.75
N VAL A 21 24.22 -29.21 -27.84
CA VAL A 21 22.95 -28.47 -27.87
C VAL A 21 22.59 -28.30 -26.41
N SER A 22 22.97 -27.16 -25.81
CA SER A 22 22.11 -26.60 -24.77
C SER A 22 20.72 -26.65 -25.36
N ILE A 23 19.81 -27.41 -24.74
CA ILE A 23 18.43 -27.52 -25.22
C ILE A 23 17.88 -26.10 -25.17
N VAL A 24 17.98 -25.39 -26.30
CA VAL A 24 17.32 -24.11 -26.51
C VAL A 24 15.87 -24.49 -26.45
N GLN A 25 15.23 -24.15 -25.33
CA GLN A 25 13.79 -24.27 -25.23
C GLN A 25 13.26 -23.37 -26.34
N ALA A 26 12.66 -24.00 -27.33
CA ALA A 26 12.32 -23.35 -28.57
C ALA A 26 10.88 -22.85 -28.47
N ALA A 27 10.54 -21.76 -29.17
CA ALA A 27 9.24 -21.13 -28.94
C ALA A 27 8.11 -22.04 -29.43
N THR A 28 7.04 -22.15 -28.63
CA THR A 28 5.89 -23.01 -28.92
C THR A 28 4.58 -22.29 -28.72
N PHE A 29 3.60 -22.60 -29.57
CA PHE A 29 2.19 -22.30 -29.31
C PHE A 29 1.49 -23.58 -28.85
N SER A 30 0.65 -23.49 -27.82
CA SER A 30 -0.16 -24.64 -27.37
C SER A 30 -1.57 -24.21 -27.00
N LEU A 31 -2.55 -25.05 -27.33
CA LEU A 31 -3.93 -24.88 -26.88
C LEU A 31 -4.12 -25.53 -25.52
N GLU A 32 -4.76 -24.81 -24.59
CA GLU A 32 -5.02 -25.29 -23.23
C GLU A 32 -6.52 -25.18 -22.90
N PRO A 33 -7.21 -26.30 -22.58
CA PRO A 33 -6.71 -27.68 -22.66
C PRO A 33 -6.52 -28.15 -24.11
N ALA A 34 -5.55 -29.04 -24.38
CA ALA A 34 -5.30 -29.58 -25.73
C ALA A 34 -6.33 -30.64 -26.16
N SER A 35 -7.06 -31.23 -25.22
CA SER A 35 -8.19 -32.10 -25.50
C SER A 35 -9.22 -32.04 -24.38
N GLY A 36 -10.46 -32.43 -24.68
CA GLY A 36 -11.55 -32.42 -23.73
C GLY A 36 -12.90 -32.72 -24.37
N THR A 37 -13.93 -32.76 -23.54
CA THR A 37 -15.33 -32.92 -23.97
C THR A 37 -16.02 -31.56 -24.02
N LEU A 38 -16.76 -31.30 -25.09
CA LEU A 38 -17.60 -30.12 -25.26
C LEU A 38 -19.06 -30.56 -25.38
N ILE A 39 -19.96 -29.71 -24.93
CA ILE A 39 -21.40 -30.01 -24.99
C ILE A 39 -21.99 -29.35 -26.23
N LYS A 40 -22.76 -30.12 -26.99
CA LYS A 40 -23.42 -29.68 -28.22
C LYS A 40 -24.22 -28.38 -28.00
N GLY A 41 -23.97 -27.36 -28.82
CA GLY A 41 -24.69 -26.08 -28.78
C GLY A 41 -24.18 -25.08 -27.74
N CYS A 42 -23.20 -25.44 -26.90
CA CYS A 42 -22.69 -24.55 -25.87
C CYS A 42 -21.51 -23.72 -26.37
N PRO A 43 -21.36 -22.46 -25.89
CA PRO A 43 -20.16 -21.66 -26.14
C PRO A 43 -18.97 -22.29 -25.42
N ALA A 44 -17.85 -22.40 -26.13
CA ALA A 44 -16.59 -22.94 -25.65
C ALA A 44 -15.46 -21.93 -25.90
N SER A 45 -14.53 -21.88 -24.95
CA SER A 45 -13.38 -20.99 -24.98
C SER A 45 -12.10 -21.77 -24.70
N ILE A 46 -11.14 -21.71 -25.60
CA ILE A 46 -9.84 -22.39 -25.49
C ILE A 46 -8.72 -21.34 -25.43
N ASN A 47 -7.83 -21.46 -24.44
CA ASN A 47 -6.72 -20.53 -24.30
C ASN A 47 -5.57 -20.89 -25.23
N VAL A 48 -4.96 -19.88 -25.84
CA VAL A 48 -3.74 -19.99 -26.64
C VAL A 48 -2.56 -19.57 -25.77
N LYS A 49 -1.70 -20.54 -25.47
CA LYS A 49 -0.48 -20.32 -24.69
C LYS A 49 0.71 -20.14 -25.62
N LEU A 50 1.55 -19.17 -25.28
CA LEU A 50 2.82 -18.88 -25.93
C LEU A 50 3.95 -19.20 -24.95
N ASN A 51 4.87 -20.05 -25.38
CA ASN A 51 6.17 -20.20 -24.74
C ASN A 51 7.20 -19.55 -25.66
N THR A 52 7.90 -18.51 -25.20
CA THR A 52 8.96 -17.88 -26.01
C THR A 52 10.29 -18.62 -25.91
N GLY A 53 10.35 -19.66 -25.07
CA GLY A 53 11.55 -20.44 -24.85
C GLY A 53 12.61 -19.64 -24.10
N SER A 54 13.87 -19.75 -24.51
CA SER A 54 14.97 -18.95 -23.97
C SER A 54 15.18 -17.61 -24.68
N GLN A 55 14.28 -17.22 -25.59
CA GLN A 55 14.35 -15.96 -26.34
C GLN A 55 13.21 -15.01 -25.95
N SER A 56 13.42 -13.72 -26.12
CA SER A 56 12.39 -12.69 -25.92
C SER A 56 11.67 -12.42 -27.24
N SER A 57 10.39 -12.07 -27.17
CA SER A 57 9.56 -11.74 -28.33
C SER A 57 8.90 -10.38 -28.14
N ASN A 58 8.79 -9.60 -29.21
CA ASN A 58 8.06 -8.33 -29.25
C ASN A 58 6.82 -8.39 -30.17
N GLY A 59 6.52 -9.57 -30.71
CA GLY A 59 5.31 -9.81 -31.48
C GLY A 59 5.15 -11.26 -31.89
N ALA A 60 3.91 -11.69 -32.01
CA ALA A 60 3.57 -13.02 -32.48
C ALA A 60 2.26 -12.99 -33.28
N GLN A 61 2.13 -13.93 -34.22
CA GLN A 61 0.93 -14.15 -35.00
C GLN A 61 0.59 -15.63 -34.98
N ILE A 62 -0.70 -15.94 -34.86
CA ILE A 62 -1.21 -17.31 -34.89
C ILE A 62 -2.36 -17.40 -35.88
N TYR A 63 -2.39 -18.51 -36.62
CA TYR A 63 -3.51 -18.90 -37.47
C TYR A 63 -3.93 -20.32 -37.08
N VAL A 64 -5.23 -20.52 -36.89
CA VAL A 64 -5.82 -21.78 -36.45
C VAL A 64 -6.93 -22.17 -37.42
N ASP A 65 -6.79 -23.33 -38.04
CA ASP A 65 -7.84 -23.95 -38.84
C ASP A 65 -8.79 -24.70 -37.90
N TYR A 66 -10.08 -24.42 -38.02
CA TYR A 66 -11.12 -25.05 -37.20
C TYR A 66 -12.01 -25.95 -38.05
N THR A 67 -12.28 -27.15 -37.55
CA THR A 67 -13.19 -28.12 -38.16
C THR A 67 -14.28 -28.54 -37.17
N GLY A 68 -15.47 -28.84 -37.67
CA GLY A 68 -16.60 -29.27 -36.81
C GLY A 68 -17.34 -28.12 -36.10
N VAL A 69 -17.00 -26.85 -36.38
CA VAL A 69 -17.68 -25.65 -35.86
C VAL A 69 -17.94 -24.64 -36.98
N SER A 70 -19.03 -23.88 -36.89
CA SER A 70 -19.48 -22.95 -37.95
C SER A 70 -18.61 -21.68 -38.04
N SER A 71 -18.14 -21.19 -36.90
CA SER A 71 -17.23 -20.05 -36.81
C SER A 71 -16.41 -20.14 -35.52
N ALA A 72 -15.18 -19.60 -35.56
CA ALA A 72 -14.35 -19.40 -34.39
C ALA A 72 -13.74 -18.00 -34.44
N ASN A 73 -13.84 -17.28 -33.32
CA ASN A 73 -13.30 -15.93 -33.16
C ASN A 73 -12.09 -15.98 -32.21
N MET A 74 -11.13 -15.09 -32.40
CA MET A 74 -9.97 -14.98 -31.53
C MET A 74 -9.89 -13.60 -30.87
N SER A 75 -9.48 -13.56 -29.61
CA SER A 75 -9.22 -12.31 -28.88
C SER A 75 -7.87 -12.35 -28.17
N GLY A 76 -7.24 -11.17 -28.03
CA GLY A 76 -6.00 -11.00 -27.28
C GLY A 76 -6.25 -10.93 -25.78
N THR A 77 -5.28 -11.42 -25.00
CA THR A 77 -5.31 -11.44 -23.52
C THR A 77 -4.49 -10.31 -22.89
N GLY A 78 -3.93 -9.39 -23.70
CA GLY A 78 -3.11 -8.27 -23.22
C GLY A 78 -1.62 -8.57 -23.02
N LEU A 79 -1.12 -9.72 -23.51
CA LEU A 79 0.32 -10.06 -23.41
C LEU A 79 1.22 -9.10 -24.19
N PHE A 80 0.75 -8.64 -25.35
CA PHE A 80 1.37 -7.59 -26.14
C PHE A 80 0.59 -6.28 -26.03
N THR A 81 1.25 -5.14 -26.22
CA THR A 81 0.65 -3.80 -26.08
C THR A 81 -0.50 -3.55 -27.05
N SER A 82 -0.51 -4.23 -28.19
CA SER A 82 -1.55 -4.09 -29.21
C SER A 82 -1.88 -5.44 -29.84
N TYR A 83 -3.15 -5.63 -30.18
CA TYR A 83 -3.66 -6.82 -30.87
C TYR A 83 -4.50 -6.42 -32.07
N GLY A 84 -4.50 -7.27 -33.09
CA GLY A 84 -5.32 -7.10 -34.28
C GLY A 84 -5.73 -8.43 -34.90
N LEU A 85 -6.79 -8.38 -35.71
CA LEU A 85 -7.28 -9.49 -36.50
C LEU A 85 -6.78 -9.36 -37.95
N PRO A 86 -6.20 -10.41 -38.55
CA PRO A 86 -5.78 -10.38 -39.95
C PRO A 86 -6.99 -10.21 -40.89
N PRO A 87 -6.98 -9.24 -41.83
CA PRO A 87 -8.06 -9.12 -42.81
C PRO A 87 -7.96 -10.20 -43.90
N GLY A 88 -9.11 -10.67 -44.41
CA GLY A 88 -9.18 -11.54 -45.59
C GLY A 88 -8.78 -13.01 -45.36
N LEU A 89 -9.08 -13.57 -44.19
CA LEU A 89 -8.82 -14.98 -43.90
C LEU A 89 -9.75 -15.93 -44.69
N PRO A 90 -9.26 -17.11 -45.13
CA PRO A 90 -10.10 -18.15 -45.72
C PRO A 90 -11.20 -18.62 -44.75
N ALA A 91 -12.33 -19.06 -45.30
CA ALA A 91 -13.37 -19.69 -44.50
C ALA A 91 -12.81 -20.94 -43.78
N GLY A 92 -13.04 -21.05 -42.47
CA GLY A 92 -12.48 -22.14 -41.65
C GLY A 92 -11.16 -21.82 -40.97
N THR A 93 -10.61 -20.61 -41.12
CA THR A 93 -9.38 -20.17 -40.44
C THR A 93 -9.64 -18.94 -39.57
N ALA A 94 -9.22 -19.01 -38.31
CA ALA A 94 -9.19 -17.87 -37.39
C ALA A 94 -7.74 -17.41 -37.17
N GLY A 95 -7.51 -16.12 -36.95
CA GLY A 95 -6.16 -15.60 -36.75
C GLY A 95 -6.11 -14.42 -35.81
N LEU A 96 -4.97 -14.26 -35.15
CA LEU A 96 -4.69 -13.19 -34.20
C LEU A 96 -3.22 -12.82 -34.29
N TYR A 97 -2.91 -11.53 -34.30
CA TYR A 97 -1.55 -11.05 -34.13
C TYR A 97 -1.48 -10.04 -32.99
N GLY A 98 -0.39 -10.07 -32.25
CA GLY A 98 -0.08 -9.12 -31.18
C GLY A 98 1.33 -8.58 -31.34
N TYR A 99 1.53 -7.30 -31.05
CA TYR A 99 2.84 -6.64 -31.14
C TYR A 99 2.98 -5.53 -30.08
N GLY A 100 4.23 -5.22 -29.73
CA GLY A 100 4.54 -4.17 -28.75
C GLY A 100 4.78 -4.73 -27.35
N GLY A 101 5.73 -4.13 -26.64
CA GLY A 101 6.31 -4.71 -25.42
C GLY A 101 7.34 -5.79 -25.74
N VAL A 102 8.13 -6.21 -24.75
CA VAL A 102 9.07 -7.34 -24.86
C VAL A 102 8.68 -8.36 -23.81
N VAL A 103 8.29 -9.55 -24.25
CA VAL A 103 7.85 -10.65 -23.39
C VAL A 103 8.81 -11.82 -23.47
N SER A 104 9.08 -12.46 -22.33
CA SER A 104 9.86 -13.69 -22.27
C SER A 104 9.34 -14.59 -21.15
N GLY A 105 9.09 -15.85 -21.43
CA GLY A 105 8.60 -16.81 -20.44
C GLY A 105 7.93 -18.02 -21.05
N ALA A 106 7.56 -18.96 -20.19
CA ALA A 106 6.79 -20.15 -20.54
C ALA A 106 5.31 -19.99 -20.14
N SER A 107 4.41 -20.62 -20.88
CA SER A 107 2.96 -20.65 -20.61
C SER A 107 2.28 -19.27 -20.52
N LEU A 108 2.72 -18.32 -21.34
CA LEU A 108 2.14 -16.98 -21.40
C LEU A 108 0.77 -17.05 -22.10
N ASN A 109 -0.27 -16.43 -21.52
CA ASN A 109 -1.57 -16.33 -22.17
C ASN A 109 -1.45 -15.36 -23.35
N PHE A 110 -1.48 -15.84 -24.59
CA PHE A 110 -1.37 -14.99 -25.79
C PHE A 110 -2.73 -14.54 -26.32
N GLY A 111 -3.72 -15.41 -26.27
CA GLY A 111 -5.06 -15.14 -26.78
C GLY A 111 -6.06 -16.23 -26.39
N ARG A 112 -7.31 -16.07 -26.81
CA ARG A 112 -8.41 -17.00 -26.56
C ARG A 112 -9.19 -17.25 -27.84
N ILE A 113 -9.57 -18.50 -28.09
CA ILE A 113 -10.40 -18.93 -29.22
C ILE A 113 -11.80 -19.20 -28.67
N ASN A 114 -12.79 -18.46 -29.16
CA ASN A 114 -14.20 -18.59 -28.80
C ASN A 114 -14.97 -19.19 -29.98
N PHE A 115 -15.74 -20.24 -29.73
CA PHE A 115 -16.61 -20.88 -30.72
C PHE A 115 -17.80 -21.56 -30.03
N THR A 116 -18.81 -21.94 -30.80
CA THR A 116 -19.94 -22.74 -30.29
C THR A 116 -19.80 -24.16 -30.82
N ALA A 117 -19.93 -25.16 -29.94
CA ALA A 117 -19.83 -26.56 -30.32
C ALA A 117 -20.97 -26.93 -31.31
N GLY A 118 -20.59 -27.45 -32.47
CA GLY A 118 -21.51 -27.82 -33.56
C GLY A 118 -22.24 -29.15 -33.32
N ALA A 119 -22.47 -29.90 -34.38
CA ALA A 119 -23.10 -31.23 -34.29
C ALA A 119 -22.20 -32.25 -33.54
N LEU A 120 -22.79 -33.35 -33.07
CA LEU A 120 -22.05 -34.45 -32.44
C LEU A 120 -20.91 -34.92 -33.36
N GLY A 121 -19.71 -35.06 -32.81
CA GLY A 121 -18.51 -35.33 -33.58
C GLY A 121 -17.25 -34.83 -32.89
N THR A 122 -16.19 -34.59 -33.68
CA THR A 122 -14.91 -34.08 -33.17
C THR A 122 -14.65 -32.70 -33.72
N VAL A 123 -14.32 -31.76 -32.84
CA VAL A 123 -13.83 -30.42 -33.19
C VAL A 123 -12.31 -30.45 -33.21
N GLY A 124 -11.72 -30.17 -34.36
CA GLY A 124 -10.27 -30.02 -34.49
C GLY A 124 -9.89 -28.55 -34.58
N LEU A 125 -8.97 -28.11 -33.71
CA LEU A 125 -8.33 -26.80 -33.78
C LEU A 125 -6.85 -26.99 -34.13
N THR A 126 -6.51 -26.81 -35.41
CA THR A 126 -5.17 -27.07 -35.93
C THR A 126 -4.40 -25.79 -36.12
N ILE A 127 -3.31 -25.61 -35.38
CA ILE A 127 -2.44 -24.44 -35.54
C ILE A 127 -1.62 -24.61 -36.82
N ARG A 128 -1.69 -23.62 -37.73
CA ARG A 128 -0.94 -23.65 -39.00
C ARG A 128 0.54 -23.40 -38.73
N PHE A 129 1.38 -24.41 -38.96
CA PHE A 129 2.82 -24.37 -38.68
C PHE A 129 3.63 -25.09 -39.78
N GLY A 130 4.77 -24.53 -40.18
CA GLY A 130 5.74 -25.18 -41.07
C GLY A 130 5.42 -25.21 -42.57
N GLY A 131 4.36 -24.53 -43.03
CA GLY A 131 3.98 -24.45 -44.45
C GLY A 131 4.73 -23.37 -45.25
N THR A 132 4.67 -23.47 -46.58
CA THR A 132 5.16 -22.45 -47.53
C THR A 132 4.16 -21.31 -47.77
N ASP A 133 2.95 -21.44 -47.25
CA ASP A 133 1.88 -20.46 -47.39
C ASP A 133 2.15 -19.19 -46.58
N SER A 134 1.60 -18.05 -47.00
CA SER A 134 1.71 -16.79 -46.26
C SER A 134 1.02 -16.81 -44.89
N LEU A 135 0.03 -17.70 -44.73
CA LEU A 135 -0.82 -17.85 -43.54
C LEU A 135 -0.27 -18.92 -42.58
N VAL A 136 0.93 -18.68 -42.06
CA VAL A 136 1.56 -19.55 -41.04
C VAL A 136 1.81 -18.79 -39.74
N SER A 137 1.65 -19.49 -38.63
CA SER A 137 1.90 -18.94 -37.30
C SER A 137 3.39 -18.66 -37.14
N LYS A 138 3.74 -17.52 -36.52
CA LYS A 138 5.12 -17.07 -36.32
C LYS A 138 5.25 -16.36 -34.98
N VAL A 139 6.42 -16.46 -34.38
CA VAL A 139 6.80 -15.68 -33.19
C VAL A 139 8.06 -14.92 -33.55
N ALA A 140 8.03 -13.60 -33.48
CA ALA A 140 9.17 -12.76 -33.81
C ALA A 140 10.12 -12.68 -32.61
N ALA A 141 11.40 -13.01 -32.83
CA ALA A 141 12.45 -12.76 -31.86
C ALA A 141 12.71 -11.26 -31.71
N TYR A 142 12.90 -10.80 -30.49
CA TYR A 142 13.44 -9.48 -30.22
C TYR A 142 14.95 -9.56 -29.97
N PRO A 143 15.79 -8.73 -30.62
CA PRO A 143 15.46 -7.66 -31.57
C PRO A 143 15.49 -8.07 -33.06
N THR A 144 15.82 -9.32 -33.39
CA THR A 144 16.17 -9.74 -34.76
C THR A 144 14.99 -9.91 -35.72
N SER A 145 13.77 -9.94 -35.21
CA SER A 145 12.53 -10.23 -35.94
C SER A 145 12.51 -11.59 -36.67
N GLU A 146 13.44 -12.48 -36.34
CA GLU A 146 13.48 -13.85 -36.88
C GLU A 146 12.32 -14.68 -36.31
N ASN A 147 11.77 -15.59 -37.13
CA ASN A 147 10.74 -16.50 -36.65
C ASN A 147 11.37 -17.57 -35.74
N ILE A 148 11.03 -17.56 -34.46
CA ILE A 148 11.52 -18.50 -33.45
C ILE A 148 10.52 -19.61 -33.09
N LEU A 149 9.34 -19.64 -33.71
CA LEU A 149 8.37 -20.71 -33.51
C LEU A 149 8.89 -22.03 -34.10
N THR A 150 9.00 -23.07 -33.27
CA THR A 150 9.57 -24.37 -33.67
C THR A 150 8.62 -25.54 -33.55
N SER A 151 7.59 -25.44 -32.71
CA SER A 151 6.56 -26.46 -32.60
C SER A 151 5.24 -25.87 -32.13
N VAL A 152 4.16 -26.61 -32.38
CA VAL A 152 2.80 -26.23 -31.99
C VAL A 152 2.07 -27.44 -31.41
N VAL A 153 1.19 -27.21 -30.44
CA VAL A 153 0.28 -28.21 -29.88
C VAL A 153 -1.14 -27.80 -30.24
N SER A 154 -1.72 -28.54 -31.19
CA SER A 154 -3.10 -28.36 -31.65
C SER A 154 -4.10 -29.02 -30.71
N GLY A 155 -5.37 -28.66 -30.80
CA GLY A 155 -6.44 -29.11 -29.93
C GLY A 155 -7.43 -30.05 -30.63
N SER A 156 -7.94 -31.06 -29.92
CA SER A 156 -9.00 -31.93 -30.42
C SER A 156 -10.03 -32.23 -29.33
N TYR A 157 -11.29 -31.92 -29.59
CA TYR A 157 -12.37 -32.01 -28.60
C TYR A 157 -13.51 -32.91 -29.10
N THR A 158 -14.10 -33.70 -28.22
CA THR A 158 -15.27 -34.54 -28.52
C THR A 158 -16.55 -33.82 -28.12
N ILE A 159 -17.50 -33.70 -29.05
CA ILE A 159 -18.81 -33.14 -28.74
C ILE A 159 -19.73 -34.25 -28.24
N VAL A 160 -20.16 -34.13 -26.98
CA VAL A 160 -21.13 -35.00 -26.34
C VAL A 160 -22.49 -34.32 -26.22
N ASN A 161 -23.53 -35.12 -26.01
CA ASN A 161 -24.84 -34.61 -25.64
C ASN A 161 -24.84 -34.28 -24.15
N GLY A 162 -25.43 -33.14 -23.77
CA GLY A 162 -25.48 -32.67 -22.40
C GLY A 162 -26.19 -31.32 -22.33
N TYR A 163 -26.17 -30.70 -21.17
CA TYR A 163 -26.78 -29.40 -20.93
C TYR A 163 -25.71 -28.32 -20.80
N CYS A 164 -25.95 -27.14 -21.37
CA CYS A 164 -25.04 -25.99 -21.24
C CYS A 164 -25.12 -25.31 -19.87
N GLU A 165 -26.00 -25.81 -19.02
CA GLU A 165 -26.29 -25.24 -17.74
C GLU A 165 -25.17 -25.51 -16.74
N THR A 166 -24.77 -24.45 -16.08
CA THR A 166 -23.78 -24.46 -14.99
C THR A 166 -24.40 -23.98 -13.67
N ALA A 167 -25.68 -23.61 -13.69
CA ALA A 167 -26.42 -23.17 -12.53
C ALA A 167 -27.05 -24.40 -11.83
N PRO A 168 -26.95 -24.53 -10.51
CA PRO A 168 -27.67 -25.55 -9.75
C PRO A 168 -29.17 -25.20 -9.62
N PRO A 169 -30.02 -26.19 -9.27
CA PRO A 169 -31.43 -25.92 -8.98
C PRO A 169 -31.57 -25.04 -7.73
N TYR A 170 -32.71 -24.39 -7.53
CA TYR A 170 -32.96 -23.47 -6.42
C TYR A 170 -34.28 -23.74 -5.69
N LEU A 171 -34.37 -23.33 -4.42
CA LEU A 171 -35.58 -23.49 -3.60
C LEU A 171 -36.40 -22.20 -3.58
N VAL A 172 -37.72 -22.34 -3.71
CA VAL A 172 -38.69 -21.24 -3.54
C VAL A 172 -39.88 -21.71 -2.71
N ASN A 173 -40.74 -20.78 -2.29
CA ASN A 173 -41.95 -21.08 -1.53
C ASN A 173 -41.67 -21.94 -0.27
N LEU A 174 -40.61 -21.57 0.46
CA LEU A 174 -40.25 -22.19 1.74
C LEU A 174 -41.35 -21.86 2.76
N ILE A 175 -42.00 -22.90 3.28
CA ILE A 175 -43.06 -22.82 4.29
C ILE A 175 -42.69 -23.82 5.38
N PRO A 176 -42.45 -23.40 6.63
CA PRO A 176 -42.29 -22.02 7.08
C PRO A 176 -41.18 -21.26 6.34
N ALA A 177 -41.33 -19.94 6.22
CA ALA A 177 -40.28 -19.10 5.66
C ALA A 177 -39.05 -19.12 6.59
N PRO A 178 -37.83 -18.95 6.06
CA PRO A 178 -36.63 -18.90 6.88
C PRO A 178 -36.75 -17.87 8.01
N GLY A 179 -36.37 -18.26 9.22
CA GLY A 179 -36.39 -17.38 10.40
C GLY A 179 -37.77 -17.12 11.01
N THR A 180 -38.86 -17.71 10.52
CA THR A 180 -40.19 -17.49 11.13
C THR A 180 -40.18 -17.96 12.59
N PRO A 181 -40.54 -17.08 13.55
CA PRO A 181 -40.67 -17.47 14.94
C PRO A 181 -41.98 -18.25 15.13
N ASN A 182 -41.95 -19.27 15.99
CA ASN A 182 -43.14 -19.94 16.51
C ASN A 182 -44.04 -20.58 15.42
N HIS A 183 -43.43 -21.32 14.49
CA HIS A 183 -44.13 -22.15 13.51
C HIS A 183 -45.05 -23.17 14.21
N PRO A 184 -46.32 -23.32 13.78
CA PRO A 184 -47.27 -24.21 14.44
C PRO A 184 -46.77 -25.64 14.57
N ILE A 185 -47.08 -26.23 15.74
CA ILE A 185 -46.62 -27.55 16.18
C ILE A 185 -47.10 -28.71 15.26
N ASP A 186 -48.15 -28.47 14.47
CA ASP A 186 -48.88 -29.42 13.65
C ASP A 186 -48.86 -29.11 12.14
N GLU A 187 -48.04 -28.15 11.70
CA GLU A 187 -47.92 -27.79 10.29
C GLU A 187 -46.69 -28.41 9.60
N ASN A 188 -46.92 -29.03 8.44
CA ASN A 188 -45.88 -29.61 7.60
C ASN A 188 -44.93 -28.55 7.03
N ILE A 189 -43.69 -28.97 6.78
CA ILE A 189 -42.67 -28.18 6.11
C ILE A 189 -42.79 -28.41 4.60
N LYS A 190 -42.91 -27.35 3.80
CA LYS A 190 -43.08 -27.38 2.35
C LYS A 190 -42.06 -26.49 1.66
N PHE A 191 -41.59 -26.92 0.50
CA PHE A 191 -40.79 -26.09 -0.39
C PHE A 191 -40.88 -26.58 -1.83
N ASP A 192 -40.68 -25.66 -2.77
CA ASP A 192 -40.61 -25.98 -4.18
C ASP A 192 -39.16 -25.96 -4.67
N ILE A 193 -38.76 -26.97 -5.43
CA ILE A 193 -37.46 -27.05 -6.10
C ILE A 193 -37.67 -26.73 -7.57
N LYS A 194 -37.03 -25.65 -8.04
CA LYS A 194 -37.09 -25.19 -9.43
C LYS A 194 -35.72 -25.22 -10.07
N ASP A 195 -35.73 -25.33 -11.39
CA ASP A 195 -34.55 -25.26 -12.24
C ASP A 195 -34.95 -24.57 -13.55
N ASP A 196 -34.13 -23.63 -14.01
CA ASP A 196 -34.46 -22.80 -15.16
C ASP A 196 -33.94 -23.41 -16.49
N GLY A 197 -33.16 -24.49 -16.42
CA GLY A 197 -32.54 -25.13 -17.58
C GLY A 197 -32.91 -26.61 -17.75
N SER A 198 -32.04 -27.49 -17.27
CA SER A 198 -32.00 -28.93 -17.51
C SER A 198 -33.07 -29.70 -16.73
N GLY A 199 -33.72 -29.05 -15.76
CA GLY A 199 -34.72 -29.61 -14.87
C GLY A 199 -34.10 -30.30 -13.66
N VAL A 200 -34.91 -30.50 -12.63
CA VAL A 200 -34.46 -31.07 -11.36
C VAL A 200 -34.37 -32.60 -11.45
N ASN A 201 -33.24 -33.17 -11.03
CA ASN A 201 -33.10 -34.61 -10.85
C ASN A 201 -33.64 -35.01 -9.46
N ILE A 202 -34.94 -35.27 -9.36
CA ILE A 202 -35.60 -35.57 -8.09
C ILE A 202 -35.06 -36.83 -7.38
N SER A 203 -34.47 -37.78 -8.12
CA SER A 203 -33.89 -38.99 -7.52
C SER A 203 -32.64 -38.72 -6.66
N SER A 204 -32.05 -37.53 -6.82
CA SER A 204 -30.92 -37.07 -6.04
C SER A 204 -31.31 -36.31 -4.76
N LEU A 205 -32.60 -36.10 -4.51
CA LEU A 205 -33.08 -35.33 -3.36
C LEU A 205 -32.79 -36.07 -2.05
N VAL A 206 -32.01 -35.42 -1.18
CA VAL A 206 -31.76 -35.84 0.20
C VAL A 206 -32.12 -34.67 1.11
N VAL A 207 -33.00 -34.92 2.08
CA VAL A 207 -33.41 -33.93 3.08
C VAL A 207 -33.05 -34.42 4.47
N THR A 208 -32.57 -33.52 5.33
CA THR A 208 -32.44 -33.75 6.77
C THR A 208 -33.15 -32.65 7.54
N VAL A 209 -33.82 -33.02 8.64
CA VAL A 209 -34.50 -32.10 9.55
C VAL A 209 -33.94 -32.34 10.94
N GLN A 210 -33.39 -31.30 11.56
CA GLN A 210 -32.77 -31.35 12.88
C GLN A 210 -33.43 -30.34 13.80
N GLN A 211 -33.78 -30.74 15.02
CA GLN A 211 -34.23 -29.84 16.07
C GLN A 211 -33.21 -29.83 17.20
N ASN A 212 -32.64 -28.66 17.51
CA ASN A 212 -31.55 -28.49 18.49
C ASN A 212 -30.45 -29.56 18.31
N GLU A 213 -29.95 -29.68 17.07
CA GLU A 213 -28.88 -30.63 16.68
C GLU A 213 -29.26 -32.12 16.75
N THR A 214 -30.54 -32.47 16.99
CA THR A 214 -31.02 -33.86 16.98
C THR A 214 -31.86 -34.13 15.74
N ASP A 215 -31.58 -35.22 15.02
CA ASP A 215 -32.35 -35.62 13.83
C ASP A 215 -33.81 -35.94 14.19
N VAL A 216 -34.74 -35.26 13.50
CA VAL A 216 -36.18 -35.50 13.63
C VAL A 216 -36.61 -36.46 12.51
N PRO A 217 -37.26 -37.58 12.82
CA PRO A 217 -37.77 -38.47 11.78
C PRO A 217 -39.04 -37.87 11.15
N PHE A 218 -39.17 -38.00 9.83
CA PHE A 218 -40.27 -37.44 9.05
C PHE A 218 -40.67 -38.34 7.87
N ASN A 219 -41.87 -38.12 7.34
CA ASN A 219 -42.31 -38.63 6.06
C ASN A 219 -42.14 -37.54 4.99
N ILE A 220 -41.68 -37.91 3.80
CA ILE A 220 -41.51 -36.98 2.68
C ILE A 220 -42.41 -37.39 1.52
N SER A 221 -43.06 -36.40 0.90
CA SER A 221 -43.82 -36.57 -0.33
C SER A 221 -43.41 -35.53 -1.36
N THR A 222 -43.32 -35.93 -2.62
CA THR A 222 -42.89 -35.05 -3.72
C THR A 222 -43.95 -35.05 -4.83
N VAL A 223 -44.41 -33.87 -5.24
CA VAL A 223 -45.40 -33.69 -6.30
C VAL A 223 -44.77 -32.93 -7.46
N LEU A 224 -44.75 -33.52 -8.66
CA LEU A 224 -44.34 -32.82 -9.87
C LEU A 224 -45.36 -31.74 -10.22
N LYS A 225 -44.92 -30.49 -10.35
CA LYS A 225 -45.82 -29.35 -10.64
C LYS A 225 -45.74 -28.86 -12.08
N SER A 226 -44.65 -29.16 -12.79
CA SER A 226 -44.53 -28.84 -14.22
C SER A 226 -43.75 -29.91 -14.98
N THR A 227 -44.29 -30.33 -16.12
CA THR A 227 -43.66 -31.30 -17.03
C THR A 227 -42.69 -30.64 -18.01
N THR A 228 -42.70 -29.31 -18.17
CA THR A 228 -41.84 -28.58 -19.11
C THR A 228 -40.54 -28.07 -18.49
N GLN A 229 -40.55 -27.75 -17.20
CA GLN A 229 -39.38 -27.27 -16.43
C GLN A 229 -38.92 -28.28 -15.38
N GLY A 230 -39.67 -29.36 -15.14
CA GLY A 230 -39.28 -30.40 -14.20
C GLY A 230 -39.12 -29.92 -12.76
N TRP A 231 -39.99 -29.02 -12.29
CA TRP A 231 -39.96 -28.53 -10.91
C TRP A 231 -40.96 -29.27 -10.00
N TYR A 232 -40.57 -29.43 -8.74
CA TYR A 232 -41.22 -30.30 -7.76
C TYR A 232 -41.62 -29.52 -6.53
N SER A 233 -42.77 -29.86 -5.95
CA SER A 233 -43.18 -29.40 -4.63
C SER A 233 -42.95 -30.53 -3.64
N VAL A 234 -42.24 -30.25 -2.57
CA VAL A 234 -41.86 -31.20 -1.53
C VAL A 234 -42.63 -30.84 -0.26
N ASP A 235 -43.26 -31.84 0.35
CA ASP A 235 -44.02 -31.72 1.59
C ASP A 235 -43.49 -32.75 2.59
N ILE A 236 -43.02 -32.26 3.74
CA ILE A 236 -42.36 -33.00 4.81
C ILE A 236 -43.25 -32.94 6.05
N ASP A 237 -43.62 -34.11 6.53
CA ASP A 237 -44.49 -34.33 7.67
C ASP A 237 -43.69 -34.99 8.81
N PRO A 238 -43.25 -34.24 9.84
CA PRO A 238 -42.56 -34.79 11.01
C PRO A 238 -43.39 -35.87 11.71
N ILE A 239 -42.79 -37.02 12.05
CA ILE A 239 -43.53 -38.12 12.72
C ILE A 239 -44.03 -37.69 14.10
N ASN A 240 -43.25 -36.83 14.77
CA ASN A 240 -43.62 -36.20 16.02
C ASN A 240 -43.72 -34.69 15.81
N ASN A 241 -44.70 -34.08 16.47
CA ASN A 241 -44.89 -32.64 16.57
C ASN A 241 -43.59 -31.90 16.96
N LEU A 242 -43.28 -30.82 16.24
CA LEU A 242 -42.08 -30.01 16.46
C LEU A 242 -42.28 -29.06 17.65
N ILE A 243 -41.28 -28.94 18.52
CA ILE A 243 -41.31 -27.99 19.64
C ILE A 243 -41.13 -26.55 19.10
N PRO A 244 -42.11 -25.62 19.27
CA PRO A 244 -42.04 -24.28 18.67
C PRO A 244 -40.89 -23.41 19.16
N GLU A 245 -40.39 -23.64 20.37
CA GLU A 245 -39.33 -22.86 21.00
C GLU A 245 -37.90 -23.30 20.63
N LEU A 246 -37.74 -24.42 19.91
CA LEU A 246 -36.43 -24.98 19.58
C LEU A 246 -36.12 -24.86 18.09
N LYS A 247 -34.91 -24.36 17.80
CA LYS A 247 -34.39 -24.19 16.44
C LYS A 247 -34.50 -25.47 15.63
N VAL A 248 -35.20 -25.38 14.51
CA VAL A 248 -35.30 -26.45 13.51
C VAL A 248 -34.50 -26.06 12.27
N VAL A 249 -33.56 -26.90 11.87
CA VAL A 249 -32.72 -26.74 10.68
C VAL A 249 -33.13 -27.79 9.65
N VAL A 250 -33.45 -27.34 8.44
CA VAL A 250 -33.77 -28.18 7.29
C VAL A 250 -32.65 -28.05 6.27
N THR A 251 -31.98 -29.14 5.96
CA THR A 251 -30.94 -29.19 4.91
C THR A 251 -31.47 -29.96 3.71
N VAL A 252 -31.38 -29.35 2.53
CA VAL A 252 -31.82 -29.91 1.27
C VAL A 252 -30.64 -30.03 0.33
N ASN A 253 -30.37 -31.25 -0.12
CA ASN A 253 -29.38 -31.56 -1.14
C ASN A 253 -30.10 -32.12 -2.38
N VAL A 254 -29.92 -31.51 -3.54
CA VAL A 254 -30.54 -31.95 -4.79
C VAL A 254 -29.72 -31.48 -5.99
N SER A 255 -29.66 -32.27 -7.05
CA SER A 255 -28.99 -31.92 -8.30
C SER A 255 -29.97 -31.72 -9.44
N ASP A 256 -29.56 -30.96 -10.45
CA ASP A 256 -30.24 -30.90 -11.74
C ASP A 256 -29.88 -32.11 -12.63
N ASN A 257 -30.40 -32.14 -13.86
CA ASN A 257 -30.06 -33.15 -14.85
C ASN A 257 -28.70 -32.89 -15.55
N ALA A 258 -28.11 -31.71 -15.37
CA ALA A 258 -26.76 -31.37 -15.83
C ALA A 258 -25.65 -31.83 -14.85
N GLY A 259 -26.02 -32.22 -13.63
CA GLY A 259 -25.11 -32.65 -12.56
C GLY A 259 -24.67 -31.52 -11.62
N ASN A 260 -25.23 -30.31 -11.74
CA ASN A 260 -24.99 -29.22 -10.80
C ASN A 260 -25.80 -29.49 -9.52
N ALA A 261 -25.14 -29.48 -8.37
CA ALA A 261 -25.76 -29.81 -7.09
C ALA A 261 -26.02 -28.55 -6.25
N LEU A 262 -27.25 -28.42 -5.77
CA LEU A 262 -27.65 -27.53 -4.69
C LEU A 262 -27.45 -28.22 -3.36
N SER A 263 -26.78 -27.54 -2.43
CA SER A 263 -26.79 -27.86 -1.00
C SER A 263 -27.19 -26.59 -0.26
N ARG A 264 -28.40 -26.57 0.31
CA ARG A 264 -28.93 -25.41 1.03
C ARG A 264 -29.55 -25.83 2.35
N SER A 265 -29.15 -25.19 3.42
CA SER A 265 -29.82 -25.27 4.72
C SER A 265 -30.56 -23.98 5.02
N TYR A 266 -31.71 -24.10 5.67
CA TYR A 266 -32.43 -22.98 6.27
C TYR A 266 -32.99 -23.41 7.62
N TYR A 267 -33.34 -22.44 8.45
CA TYR A 267 -33.86 -22.71 9.78
C TYR A 267 -35.13 -21.90 10.05
N PHE A 268 -35.92 -22.38 11.00
CA PHE A 268 -37.06 -21.68 11.59
C PHE A 268 -37.16 -22.06 13.07
N ASN A 269 -38.01 -21.38 13.84
CA ASN A 269 -38.11 -21.57 15.31
C ASN A 269 -36.81 -21.31 16.08
N ASP A 270 -36.06 -20.27 15.71
CA ASP A 270 -34.86 -19.82 16.43
C ASP A 270 -35.19 -18.63 17.35
N LEU A 271 -36.10 -18.86 18.30
CA LEU A 271 -36.54 -17.80 19.22
C LEU A 271 -35.34 -17.30 20.03
N THR A 272 -34.89 -16.10 19.72
CA THR A 272 -33.89 -15.39 20.52
C THR A 272 -34.49 -15.05 21.88
N CYS A 273 -33.64 -14.90 22.91
CA CYS A 273 -34.10 -14.44 24.24
C CYS A 273 -35.05 -13.24 24.11
N SER A 274 -34.75 -12.30 23.20
CA SER A 274 -35.56 -11.08 22.97
C SER A 274 -37.03 -11.34 22.59
N GLN A 275 -37.31 -12.41 21.83
CA GLN A 275 -38.67 -12.77 21.39
C GLN A 275 -39.41 -13.61 22.44
N LEU A 276 -38.68 -14.22 23.38
CA LEU A 276 -39.20 -14.94 24.55
C LEU A 276 -39.40 -14.02 25.78
N GLY A 277 -39.21 -12.71 25.63
CA GLY A 277 -39.31 -11.74 26.74
C GLY A 277 -38.11 -11.76 27.69
N CYS A 278 -37.00 -12.38 27.30
CA CYS A 278 -35.72 -12.29 27.99
C CYS A 278 -34.82 -11.27 27.26
N ALA A 279 -34.19 -10.35 27.97
CA ALA A 279 -33.24 -9.43 27.33
C ALA A 279 -32.06 -10.18 26.67
N VAL A 280 -31.46 -9.59 25.62
CA VAL A 280 -30.27 -10.02 24.81
C VAL A 280 -30.65 -10.88 23.57
N GLY A 281 -30.31 -10.64 22.29
CA GLY A 281 -29.39 -9.75 21.57
C GLY A 281 -28.70 -10.55 20.45
N GLY A 282 -29.17 -10.48 19.18
CA GLY A 282 -28.56 -11.15 18.01
C GLY A 282 -29.15 -10.65 16.67
N ALA A 283 -28.30 -10.12 15.80
CA ALA A 283 -28.65 -9.27 14.64
C ALA A 283 -28.85 -10.04 13.32
N VAL A 284 -29.75 -9.55 12.47
CA VAL A 284 -29.93 -9.93 11.05
C VAL A 284 -28.87 -9.19 10.22
N ALA A 285 -28.47 -9.71 9.05
CA ALA A 285 -27.47 -9.06 8.19
C ALA A 285 -28.06 -7.84 7.48
N GLN A 286 -27.29 -6.75 7.38
CA GLN A 286 -27.76 -5.42 6.93
C GLN A 286 -28.49 -5.49 5.58
N CYS A 287 -27.89 -6.09 4.54
CA CYS A 287 -28.46 -6.18 3.19
C CYS A 287 -29.74 -7.03 3.02
N ASN A 288 -30.34 -7.49 4.12
CA ASN A 288 -31.63 -8.18 4.16
C ASN A 288 -32.37 -7.99 5.50
N ASP A 289 -32.10 -6.88 6.20
CA ASP A 289 -32.84 -6.51 7.41
C ASP A 289 -33.95 -5.48 7.16
N GLY A 290 -34.06 -4.97 5.91
CA GLY A 290 -35.11 -4.06 5.47
C GLY A 290 -34.91 -2.62 5.93
N ILE A 291 -33.71 -2.28 6.39
CA ILE A 291 -33.33 -0.96 6.91
C ILE A 291 -32.15 -0.47 6.07
N ASP A 292 -32.27 0.71 5.47
CA ASP A 292 -31.15 1.42 4.81
C ASP A 292 -30.07 1.77 5.85
N ASN A 293 -29.08 0.90 5.98
CA ASN A 293 -28.11 0.90 7.08
C ASN A 293 -26.93 1.86 6.85
N GLU A 294 -26.77 2.42 5.63
CA GLU A 294 -25.90 3.59 5.36
C GLU A 294 -26.63 4.91 5.08
N GLY A 295 -27.94 4.88 4.85
CA GLY A 295 -28.77 6.06 4.61
C GLY A 295 -28.66 6.64 3.18
N ASP A 296 -28.30 5.83 2.18
CA ASP A 296 -28.11 6.30 0.79
C ASP A 296 -29.42 6.35 -0.04
N GLY A 297 -30.51 5.79 0.49
CA GLY A 297 -31.83 5.71 -0.13
C GLY A 297 -32.12 4.38 -0.84
N SER A 298 -31.16 3.47 -0.89
CA SER A 298 -31.29 2.06 -1.22
C SER A 298 -31.45 1.26 0.09
N VAL A 299 -32.03 0.05 0.08
CA VAL A 299 -32.47 -0.61 1.34
C VAL A 299 -31.94 -2.03 1.49
N ASP A 300 -31.83 -2.79 0.41
CA ASP A 300 -31.37 -4.18 0.43
C ASP A 300 -30.94 -4.58 -1.00
N PHE A 301 -30.21 -5.70 -1.12
CA PHE A 301 -29.91 -6.31 -2.42
C PHE A 301 -31.19 -6.67 -3.20
N PRO A 302 -31.29 -6.44 -4.54
CA PRO A 302 -30.27 -5.90 -5.46
C PRO A 302 -30.46 -4.40 -5.73
N SER A 303 -31.31 -3.73 -4.95
CA SER A 303 -31.60 -2.31 -5.13
C SER A 303 -30.44 -1.46 -4.61
N ASP A 304 -29.75 -1.97 -3.61
CA ASP A 304 -28.52 -1.44 -3.05
C ASP A 304 -27.27 -1.83 -3.84
N SER A 305 -26.38 -0.86 -4.07
CA SER A 305 -25.17 -1.03 -4.87
C SER A 305 -23.93 -1.38 -4.06
N GLY A 306 -23.97 -1.29 -2.73
CA GLY A 306 -22.89 -1.79 -1.89
C GLY A 306 -23.19 -3.13 -1.22
N CYS A 307 -24.39 -3.68 -1.41
CA CYS A 307 -24.66 -5.10 -1.19
C CYS A 307 -24.20 -5.98 -2.35
N ASP A 308 -23.31 -6.93 -2.09
CA ASP A 308 -22.94 -7.95 -3.08
C ASP A 308 -23.93 -9.14 -3.08
N SER A 309 -24.69 -9.34 -2.00
CA SER A 309 -25.71 -10.40 -1.87
C SER A 309 -26.72 -10.17 -0.72
N VAL A 310 -27.80 -10.95 -0.64
CA VAL A 310 -28.81 -10.89 0.45
C VAL A 310 -28.33 -11.41 1.82
N ASP A 311 -27.15 -12.03 1.90
CA ASP A 311 -26.55 -12.45 3.17
C ASP A 311 -25.39 -11.51 3.56
N ASP A 312 -25.15 -10.47 2.77
CA ASP A 312 -24.14 -9.45 3.03
C ASP A 312 -24.57 -8.61 4.24
N ASN A 313 -23.64 -8.32 5.12
CA ASN A 313 -23.89 -7.62 6.36
C ASN A 313 -23.41 -6.16 6.32
N SER A 314 -23.15 -5.66 5.12
CA SER A 314 -22.68 -4.32 4.82
C SER A 314 -23.34 -3.87 3.53
N GLU A 315 -24.22 -2.89 3.62
CA GLU A 315 -24.79 -2.21 2.44
C GLU A 315 -23.76 -1.24 1.81
N TYR A 316 -22.63 -0.97 2.47
CA TYR A 316 -21.60 0.00 2.08
C TYR A 316 -20.81 -0.34 0.80
N VAL A 317 -20.67 0.63 -0.11
CA VAL A 317 -19.83 0.51 -1.32
C VAL A 317 -18.36 0.74 -0.96
N LEU A 318 -17.42 0.18 -1.75
CA LEU A 318 -15.97 0.48 -1.66
C LEU A 318 -15.70 2.00 -1.69
N GLY A 319 -15.58 2.59 -0.50
CA GLY A 319 -15.51 4.04 -0.30
C GLY A 319 -16.11 4.52 1.04
N ASP A 320 -16.95 3.73 1.70
CA ASP A 320 -17.57 4.11 2.97
C ASP A 320 -16.86 3.53 4.21
N ILE A 321 -16.96 4.24 5.35
CA ILE A 321 -16.22 3.97 6.60
C ILE A 321 -17.18 3.47 7.69
N VAL A 322 -16.98 2.25 8.20
CA VAL A 322 -17.71 1.69 9.36
C VAL A 322 -16.75 1.11 10.40
N CYS A 323 -16.95 1.47 11.68
CA CYS A 323 -16.27 0.87 12.83
C CYS A 323 -17.24 -0.03 13.62
N THR A 324 -16.90 -1.30 13.87
CA THR A 324 -17.68 -2.19 14.76
C THR A 324 -16.94 -2.52 16.06
N GLN A 325 -17.69 -2.53 17.18
CA GLN A 325 -17.20 -2.90 18.53
C GLN A 325 -17.40 -4.41 18.78
N VAL A 326 -16.37 -5.11 19.28
CA VAL A 326 -16.45 -6.54 19.63
C VAL A 326 -16.80 -6.73 21.10
N ILE A 327 -17.96 -7.33 21.41
CA ILE A 327 -18.31 -7.74 22.77
C ILE A 327 -17.58 -9.06 23.09
N SER A 328 -16.60 -9.00 24.00
CA SER A 328 -15.88 -10.19 24.48
C SER A 328 -16.44 -10.65 25.84
N THR A 329 -16.96 -11.87 25.90
CA THR A 329 -17.39 -12.54 27.14
C THR A 329 -16.21 -13.28 27.79
N SER A 330 -15.43 -12.60 28.63
CA SER A 330 -14.42 -13.27 29.48
C SER A 330 -14.24 -12.56 30.83
N THR A 331 -14.22 -13.33 31.92
CA THR A 331 -14.07 -12.85 33.30
C THR A 331 -12.61 -12.54 33.69
N SER A 332 -11.85 -11.92 32.79
CA SER A 332 -10.60 -11.21 33.10
C SER A 332 -10.36 -10.08 32.10
N PRO A 333 -9.85 -8.91 32.54
CA PRO A 333 -9.76 -7.73 31.70
C PRO A 333 -8.56 -7.85 30.75
N VAL A 334 -8.83 -8.13 29.47
CA VAL A 334 -7.91 -7.97 28.35
C VAL A 334 -8.66 -7.21 27.26
N CYS A 335 -8.05 -6.16 26.70
CA CYS A 335 -8.61 -5.40 25.59
C CYS A 335 -8.46 -6.22 24.29
N PRO A 336 -9.51 -6.47 23.51
CA PRO A 336 -9.39 -7.07 22.18
C PRO A 336 -8.94 -6.01 21.16
N SER A 337 -7.87 -6.32 20.41
CA SER A 337 -7.40 -5.52 19.26
C SER A 337 -8.24 -5.84 18.01
N PRO A 338 -8.56 -4.85 17.15
CA PRO A 338 -9.21 -5.09 15.86
C PRO A 338 -8.23 -5.71 14.84
N ILE A 339 -8.75 -6.59 13.97
CA ILE A 339 -8.02 -7.19 12.84
C ILE A 339 -8.50 -6.50 11.56
N CYS A 340 -7.58 -5.86 10.83
CA CYS A 340 -7.86 -5.25 9.53
C CYS A 340 -7.56 -6.23 8.38
N VAL A 341 -8.46 -6.32 7.40
CA VAL A 341 -8.20 -6.98 6.10
C VAL A 341 -8.02 -5.87 5.03
N SER A 342 -7.09 -6.11 4.12
CA SER A 342 -6.33 -5.14 3.32
C SER A 342 -7.15 -4.32 2.30
N GLY A 343 -6.99 -2.99 2.34
CA GLY A 343 -7.47 -2.09 1.27
C GLY A 343 -7.44 -0.58 1.58
N ILE A 344 -7.50 -0.19 2.85
CA ILE A 344 -7.46 1.21 3.31
C ILE A 344 -6.09 1.48 3.93
N SER A 345 -5.47 2.62 3.56
CA SER A 345 -4.38 3.17 4.37
C SER A 345 -4.98 3.53 5.73
N SER A 346 -4.28 3.14 6.79
CA SER A 346 -4.71 3.45 8.15
C SER A 346 -4.75 4.97 8.36
N GLN A 347 -5.54 5.47 9.33
CA GLN A 347 -5.63 6.92 9.62
C GLN A 347 -4.24 7.54 9.72
N CYS A 348 -3.31 6.83 10.37
CA CYS A 348 -1.92 7.21 10.49
C CYS A 348 -1.06 7.15 9.21
N ASN A 349 -1.67 7.03 8.02
CA ASN A 349 -1.03 6.92 6.71
C ASN A 349 -1.96 7.25 5.52
N ASP A 350 -3.08 7.96 5.75
CA ASP A 350 -4.07 8.33 4.72
C ASP A 350 -3.95 9.79 4.21
N GLY A 351 -3.09 10.60 4.84
CA GLY A 351 -2.79 11.98 4.46
C GLY A 351 -3.82 13.01 4.90
N VAL A 352 -4.74 12.64 5.79
CA VAL A 352 -5.84 13.47 6.30
C VAL A 352 -5.69 13.62 7.82
N ASP A 353 -6.13 14.76 8.35
CA ASP A 353 -6.15 15.05 9.80
C ASP A 353 -7.49 14.59 10.36
N ASN A 354 -7.55 13.35 10.87
CA ASN A 354 -8.81 12.68 11.19
C ASN A 354 -9.33 12.97 12.60
N ASP A 355 -8.56 13.65 13.45
CA ASP A 355 -8.98 14.16 14.75
C ASP A 355 -9.03 15.71 14.83
N ASN A 356 -8.66 16.39 13.73
CA ASN A 356 -8.61 17.85 13.56
C ASN A 356 -7.65 18.55 14.54
N ASP A 357 -6.60 17.89 15.00
CA ASP A 357 -5.57 18.48 15.85
C ASP A 357 -4.48 19.27 15.06
N ASN A 358 -4.56 19.25 13.72
CA ASN A 358 -3.63 19.78 12.70
C ASN A 358 -2.38 18.93 12.44
N LEU A 359 -2.35 17.71 12.94
CA LEU A 359 -1.34 16.70 12.62
C LEU A 359 -1.98 15.64 11.73
N ILE A 360 -1.16 14.99 10.91
CA ILE A 360 -1.60 13.96 9.97
C ILE A 360 -0.64 12.79 10.03
N ASP A 361 -1.17 11.60 9.85
CA ASP A 361 -0.41 10.37 9.71
C ASP A 361 0.56 10.12 10.89
N MET A 362 1.73 9.57 10.60
CA MET A 362 2.85 9.38 11.53
C MET A 362 3.41 10.68 12.18
N ALA A 363 2.93 11.86 11.79
CA ALA A 363 3.25 13.11 12.51
C ALA A 363 2.31 13.34 13.71
N ASP A 364 1.21 12.61 13.75
CA ASP A 364 0.20 12.60 14.80
C ASP A 364 0.66 11.78 16.03
N PRO A 365 0.59 12.31 17.27
CA PRO A 365 0.97 11.61 18.49
C PRO A 365 0.04 10.46 18.89
N GLY A 366 -1.17 10.35 18.32
CA GLY A 366 -2.06 9.22 18.54
C GLY A 366 -1.68 8.00 17.73
N CYS A 367 -0.82 8.17 16.71
CA CYS A 367 -0.34 7.12 15.83
C CYS A 367 0.86 6.37 16.40
N ASP A 368 0.66 5.11 16.78
CA ASP A 368 1.74 4.22 17.21
C ASP A 368 2.52 3.63 16.01
N SER A 369 1.90 3.55 14.82
CA SER A 369 2.54 3.06 13.59
C SER A 369 1.80 3.49 12.30
N GLY A 370 2.43 3.38 11.13
CA GLY A 370 1.80 3.72 9.84
C GLY A 370 0.77 2.71 9.31
N ASP A 371 0.47 1.67 10.10
CA ASP A 371 -0.68 0.77 9.91
C ASP A 371 -1.73 0.95 11.03
N ASP A 372 -1.48 1.88 11.96
CA ASP A 372 -2.38 2.24 13.06
C ASP A 372 -3.53 3.11 12.53
N ASN A 373 -4.74 2.81 12.95
CA ASN A 373 -5.95 3.41 12.42
C ASN A 373 -6.59 4.39 13.41
N ASN A 374 -5.81 4.90 14.35
CA ASN A 374 -6.28 5.80 15.38
C ASN A 374 -5.29 6.96 15.56
N GLU A 375 -5.68 8.15 15.11
CA GLU A 375 -4.96 9.41 15.36
C GLU A 375 -5.31 10.01 16.74
N TYR A 376 -6.30 9.47 17.46
CA TYR A 376 -6.72 10.03 18.74
C TYR A 376 -5.78 9.65 19.90
N VAL A 377 -5.23 10.65 20.59
CA VAL A 377 -4.43 10.43 21.81
C VAL A 377 -5.32 10.10 23.01
N PHE A 378 -4.92 9.09 23.79
CA PHE A 378 -5.66 8.55 24.93
C PHE A 378 -6.16 9.62 25.92
N GLY A 379 -7.43 10.01 25.80
CA GLY A 379 -8.05 11.05 26.63
C GLY A 379 -8.96 12.02 25.88
N GLU A 380 -8.93 12.05 24.55
CA GLU A 380 -9.91 12.78 23.74
C GLU A 380 -11.07 11.83 23.37
N VAL A 381 -12.24 12.07 23.94
CA VAL A 381 -13.48 11.44 23.49
C VAL A 381 -14.34 12.53 22.86
N LYS A 382 -14.28 12.62 21.53
CA LYS A 382 -15.47 12.82 20.70
C LYS A 382 -15.29 11.97 19.44
N CYS A 383 -16.08 10.90 19.36
CA CYS A 383 -16.40 10.27 18.09
C CYS A 383 -16.89 11.34 17.10
N PRO A 384 -16.58 11.25 15.80
CA PRO A 384 -17.40 11.91 14.80
C PRO A 384 -18.82 11.37 14.93
N ILE A 385 -19.73 12.25 15.31
CA ILE A 385 -21.17 12.04 15.16
C ILE A 385 -21.40 12.00 13.64
N CYS A 386 -21.65 10.82 13.08
CA CYS A 386 -22.37 10.75 11.81
C CYS A 386 -23.71 11.48 12.02
N PRO A 387 -24.13 12.36 11.09
CA PRO A 387 -25.38 13.08 11.24
C PRO A 387 -26.49 12.06 11.46
N SER A 388 -27.08 12.08 12.64
CA SER A 388 -28.33 11.37 12.87
C SER A 388 -29.30 11.91 11.84
N ILE A 389 -29.70 11.07 10.87
CA ILE A 389 -30.93 11.30 10.14
C ILE A 389 -31.97 11.49 11.23
N ILE A 390 -32.56 12.69 11.24
CA ILE A 390 -33.78 12.97 11.98
C ILE A 390 -34.83 12.06 11.35
N THR A 391 -34.92 10.81 11.79
CA THR A 391 -36.17 10.08 11.71
C THR A 391 -37.04 10.71 12.78
N THR A 392 -37.80 11.73 12.35
CA THR A 392 -39.06 12.07 12.98
C THR A 392 -39.75 10.75 13.35
N PRO A 393 -40.11 10.51 14.63
CA PRO A 393 -40.98 9.39 14.92
C PRO A 393 -42.28 9.64 14.17
N THR A 394 -42.48 8.89 13.08
CA THR A 394 -43.80 8.72 12.49
C THR A 394 -44.56 7.77 13.41
N ILE A 395 -44.88 8.26 14.61
CA ILE A 395 -46.11 7.85 15.26
C ILE A 395 -47.18 8.46 14.36
N THR A 396 -47.99 7.63 13.71
CA THR A 396 -49.31 8.05 13.25
C THR A 396 -50.18 8.29 14.48
N PRO A 397 -50.45 9.54 14.92
CA PRO A 397 -51.60 9.78 15.78
C PRO A 397 -52.87 9.60 14.94
N PRO A 398 -53.98 9.19 15.58
CA PRO A 398 -55.28 9.19 14.92
C PRO A 398 -55.59 10.62 14.44
N PHE A 399 -56.13 10.72 13.23
CA PHE A 399 -56.63 11.96 12.63
C PHE A 399 -57.37 12.83 13.66
N ILE A 400 -56.76 13.95 14.07
CA ILE A 400 -57.46 15.11 14.62
C ILE A 400 -56.90 16.34 13.91
N SER A 401 -57.80 17.11 13.30
CA SER A 401 -57.48 18.29 12.49
C SER A 401 -56.74 19.38 13.31
N PRO A 402 -55.81 20.15 12.71
CA PRO A 402 -55.08 21.18 13.43
C PRO A 402 -55.98 22.39 13.70
N THR A 403 -56.10 22.75 14.99
CA THR A 403 -56.50 24.09 15.42
C THR A 403 -55.23 24.86 15.72
N THR A 404 -54.97 25.93 14.97
CA THR A 404 -53.81 26.80 15.10
C THR A 404 -53.89 27.60 16.41
N THR A 405 -52.94 27.39 17.33
CA THR A 405 -52.71 28.29 18.47
C THR A 405 -51.25 28.75 18.40
N GLN A 406 -51.03 30.06 18.39
CA GLN A 406 -49.70 30.69 18.29
C GLN A 406 -48.83 30.31 19.49
N GLN A 407 -47.61 29.86 19.24
CA GLN A 407 -46.58 29.57 20.24
C GLN A 407 -45.87 30.89 20.59
N ILE A 408 -45.94 31.33 21.86
CA ILE A 408 -45.54 32.68 22.32
C ILE A 408 -44.18 32.67 23.05
N PHE A 409 -43.64 31.50 23.41
CA PHE A 409 -42.41 31.32 24.19
C PHE A 409 -41.46 30.35 23.49
N ASP A 410 -40.23 30.79 23.20
CA ASP A 410 -39.23 30.03 22.41
C ASP A 410 -37.81 30.15 23.03
N VAL A 411 -36.85 29.39 22.50
CA VAL A 411 -35.46 29.31 22.98
C VAL A 411 -34.75 30.67 22.98
N GLY A 412 -35.18 31.60 22.12
CA GLY A 412 -34.67 32.98 22.08
C GLY A 412 -34.91 33.79 23.36
N ASP A 413 -35.89 33.39 24.18
CA ASP A 413 -36.22 34.02 25.46
C ASP A 413 -35.45 33.42 26.65
N LEU A 414 -34.63 32.40 26.38
CA LEU A 414 -33.75 31.75 27.34
C LEU A 414 -32.34 32.36 27.30
N LYS A 415 -31.73 32.48 28.47
CA LYS A 415 -30.30 32.81 28.64
C LYS A 415 -29.61 31.68 29.38
N PHE A 416 -28.40 31.38 28.95
CA PHE A 416 -27.59 30.31 29.51
C PHE A 416 -26.36 30.91 30.19
N PHE A 417 -26.00 30.33 31.33
CA PHE A 417 -24.97 30.82 32.20
C PHE A 417 -24.07 29.65 32.62
N LEU A 418 -22.78 29.76 32.37
CA LEU A 418 -21.78 28.76 32.70
C LEU A 418 -20.93 29.22 33.89
N ALA A 419 -20.24 28.26 34.52
CA ALA A 419 -19.27 28.50 35.58
C ALA A 419 -19.81 29.42 36.70
N SER A 420 -20.91 29.02 37.34
CA SER A 420 -21.58 29.79 38.40
C SER A 420 -22.02 31.19 37.95
N ARG A 421 -22.54 31.29 36.72
CA ARG A 421 -23.03 32.53 36.10
C ARG A 421 -21.97 33.60 35.82
N THR A 422 -20.71 33.20 35.71
CA THR A 422 -19.62 34.13 35.34
C THR A 422 -19.50 34.34 33.84
N VAL A 423 -19.96 33.38 33.03
CA VAL A 423 -19.94 33.43 31.56
C VAL A 423 -21.36 33.28 31.02
N GLU A 424 -21.86 34.29 30.31
CA GLU A 424 -23.15 34.21 29.59
C GLU A 424 -22.92 33.61 28.21
N THR A 425 -23.71 32.61 27.84
CA THR A 425 -23.68 31.98 26.52
C THR A 425 -25.08 31.94 25.89
N LYS A 426 -25.11 31.75 24.58
CA LYS A 426 -26.34 31.59 23.80
C LYS A 426 -26.38 30.18 23.24
N ALA A 427 -27.58 29.64 23.06
CA ALA A 427 -27.74 28.41 22.32
C ALA A 427 -27.30 28.61 20.87
N SER A 428 -26.63 27.60 20.31
CA SER A 428 -26.26 27.56 18.89
C SER A 428 -27.51 27.53 18.00
N ASN A 429 -27.34 27.60 16.68
CA ASN A 429 -28.45 27.57 15.70
C ASN A 429 -29.33 26.30 15.79
N LEU A 430 -28.90 25.27 16.52
CA LEU A 430 -29.61 24.01 16.77
C LEU A 430 -30.14 23.90 18.21
N SER A 431 -30.24 25.01 18.94
CA SER A 431 -30.66 25.04 20.35
C SER A 431 -29.75 24.22 21.29
N VAL A 432 -28.47 24.06 20.93
CA VAL A 432 -27.47 23.32 21.73
C VAL A 432 -26.64 24.29 22.56
N VAL A 433 -26.41 23.93 23.82
CA VAL A 433 -25.53 24.64 24.76
C VAL A 433 -24.47 23.67 25.25
N GLU A 434 -23.21 24.09 25.25
CA GLU A 434 -22.09 23.29 25.73
C GLU A 434 -21.65 23.77 27.13
N ASP A 435 -21.41 22.83 28.04
CA ASP A 435 -20.76 23.08 29.35
C ASP A 435 -19.67 22.04 29.61
N LEU A 436 -18.83 22.26 30.62
CA LEU A 436 -17.75 21.38 31.00
C LEU A 436 -18.13 20.51 32.21
N VAL A 437 -17.75 19.23 32.20
CA VAL A 437 -17.98 18.33 33.33
C VAL A 437 -17.41 18.90 34.64
N GLY A 438 -18.19 18.82 35.71
CA GLY A 438 -17.86 19.35 37.04
C GLY A 438 -18.04 20.86 37.20
N MET A 439 -18.52 21.57 36.16
CA MET A 439 -18.88 22.99 36.24
C MET A 439 -20.38 23.16 36.44
N SER A 440 -20.79 24.30 37.02
CA SER A 440 -22.20 24.61 37.24
C SER A 440 -22.83 25.32 36.05
N PHE A 441 -24.03 24.85 35.72
CA PHE A 441 -24.87 25.34 34.64
C PHE A 441 -26.09 26.07 35.18
N ALA A 442 -26.50 27.18 34.58
CA ALA A 442 -27.73 27.85 34.94
C ALA A 442 -28.51 28.33 33.72
N VAL A 443 -29.84 28.23 33.81
CA VAL A 443 -30.77 28.67 32.76
C VAL A 443 -31.66 29.76 33.32
N GLY A 444 -31.70 30.90 32.65
CA GLY A 444 -32.63 31.98 32.90
C GLY A 444 -33.73 32.03 31.83
N ALA A 445 -34.98 32.19 32.22
CA ALA A 445 -36.12 32.39 31.35
C ALA A 445 -36.71 33.80 31.52
N ASN A 446 -36.77 34.57 30.43
CA ASN A 446 -37.41 35.89 30.40
C ASN A 446 -38.88 35.76 29.99
N ILE A 447 -39.79 36.02 30.93
CA ILE A 447 -41.22 35.68 30.79
C ILE A 447 -42.07 36.95 30.62
N LYS A 448 -41.58 37.95 29.86
CA LYS A 448 -42.28 39.24 29.72
C LYS A 448 -43.49 39.18 28.80
N ASP A 449 -43.49 38.24 27.85
CA ASP A 449 -44.49 38.15 26.79
C ASP A 449 -45.62 37.14 27.09
N VAL A 450 -45.52 36.39 28.19
CA VAL A 450 -46.54 35.44 28.63
C VAL A 450 -47.70 36.18 29.31
N GLN A 451 -48.92 35.95 28.82
CA GLN A 451 -50.13 36.62 29.32
C GLN A 451 -50.82 35.80 30.42
N GLY A 452 -50.92 36.36 31.63
CA GLY A 452 -51.69 35.79 32.74
C GLY A 452 -50.88 35.66 34.05
N PRO A 453 -51.53 35.30 35.17
CA PRO A 453 -50.83 35.05 36.42
C PRO A 453 -50.00 33.76 36.32
N ILE A 454 -48.70 33.87 36.54
CA ILE A 454 -47.74 32.75 36.53
C ILE A 454 -47.98 31.91 37.79
N THR A 455 -48.28 30.63 37.62
CA THR A 455 -48.52 29.67 38.71
C THR A 455 -47.27 28.87 39.06
N GLY A 456 -46.32 28.71 38.13
CA GLY A 456 -45.02 28.10 38.39
C GLY A 456 -44.13 28.05 37.15
N VAL A 457 -42.81 28.02 37.36
CA VAL A 457 -41.80 27.91 36.29
C VAL A 457 -40.84 26.79 36.65
N TYR A 458 -40.66 25.84 35.73
CA TYR A 458 -39.90 24.62 35.96
C TYR A 458 -38.91 24.38 34.82
N LEU A 459 -37.71 23.91 35.16
CA LEU A 459 -36.74 23.37 34.21
C LEU A 459 -36.75 21.84 34.37
N VAL A 460 -37.03 21.11 33.29
CA VAL A 460 -36.87 19.65 33.23
C VAL A 460 -35.60 19.37 32.43
N LEU A 461 -34.58 18.80 33.06
CA LEU A 461 -33.29 18.50 32.42
C LEU A 461 -32.94 17.03 32.69
N GLY A 462 -32.78 16.21 31.65
CA GLY A 462 -32.44 14.80 31.81
C GLY A 462 -33.48 13.99 32.62
N GLY A 463 -34.75 14.41 32.59
CA GLY A 463 -35.82 13.82 33.39
C GLY A 463 -35.89 14.30 34.85
N LYS A 464 -34.94 15.10 35.34
CA LYS A 464 -34.99 15.76 36.66
C LYS A 464 -35.70 17.10 36.54
N THR A 465 -36.56 17.44 37.50
CA THR A 465 -37.30 18.70 37.52
C THR A 465 -36.74 19.66 38.57
N TYR A 466 -36.38 20.87 38.14
CA TYR A 466 -35.84 21.96 38.94
C TYR A 466 -36.86 23.10 38.99
N SER A 467 -37.22 23.57 40.20
CA SER A 467 -38.05 24.77 40.32
C SER A 467 -37.21 26.01 40.05
N MET A 468 -37.66 26.87 39.13
CA MET A 468 -36.99 28.14 38.85
C MET A 468 -37.47 29.22 39.82
N TYR A 469 -36.55 30.05 40.32
CA TYR A 469 -36.86 31.18 41.21
C TYR A 469 -36.65 32.51 40.49
N PHE A 470 -37.42 33.53 40.83
CA PHE A 470 -37.25 34.86 40.20
C PHE A 470 -36.04 35.59 40.78
N ASP A 471 -35.05 35.87 39.92
CA ASP A 471 -33.86 36.63 40.27
C ASP A 471 -34.09 38.13 40.01
N ASN A 472 -34.09 38.93 41.08
CA ASN A 472 -34.34 40.37 41.00
C ASN A 472 -33.23 41.17 40.28
N GLY A 473 -32.01 40.64 40.24
CA GLY A 473 -30.88 41.27 39.55
C GLY A 473 -30.95 41.07 38.04
N LEU A 474 -31.29 39.86 37.60
CA LEU A 474 -31.43 39.50 36.20
C LEU A 474 -32.83 39.78 35.63
N LYS A 475 -33.83 40.05 36.49
CA LYS A 475 -35.25 40.23 36.15
C LYS A 475 -35.85 39.06 35.36
N MET A 476 -35.45 37.84 35.73
CA MET A 476 -35.83 36.61 35.04
C MET A 476 -35.92 35.43 36.01
N TYR A 477 -36.64 34.37 35.64
CA TYR A 477 -36.68 33.14 36.43
C TYR A 477 -35.44 32.30 36.15
N VAL A 478 -34.72 31.82 37.16
CA VAL A 478 -33.46 31.09 36.99
C VAL A 478 -33.50 29.77 37.76
N ALA A 479 -32.86 28.74 37.19
CA ALA A 479 -32.49 27.52 37.90
C ALA A 479 -31.00 27.26 37.76
N ASP A 480 -30.36 26.88 38.86
CA ASP A 480 -28.96 26.46 38.92
C ASP A 480 -28.88 24.93 39.02
N VAL A 481 -28.11 24.32 38.13
CA VAL A 481 -27.84 22.89 38.06
C VAL A 481 -26.38 22.67 38.46
N LEU A 482 -26.18 22.00 39.58
CA LEU A 482 -24.85 21.76 40.17
C LEU A 482 -24.34 20.32 39.97
N ASP A 483 -25.17 19.42 39.46
CA ASP A 483 -24.91 17.97 39.43
C ASP A 483 -24.49 17.46 38.03
N LEU A 484 -23.65 18.20 37.31
CA LEU A 484 -23.12 17.78 35.99
C LEU A 484 -21.77 17.08 36.16
N ASN A 485 -21.78 15.90 36.80
CA ASN A 485 -20.55 15.17 37.13
C ASN A 485 -20.15 14.10 36.11
N GLU A 486 -20.98 13.86 35.10
CA GLU A 486 -20.78 12.86 34.07
C GLU A 486 -20.83 13.52 32.69
N VAL A 487 -20.19 12.89 31.71
CA VAL A 487 -20.20 13.33 30.32
C VAL A 487 -21.49 12.79 29.70
N GLU A 488 -22.43 13.69 29.42
CA GLU A 488 -23.77 13.33 28.98
C GLU A 488 -24.40 14.42 28.10
N ILE A 489 -25.40 14.02 27.30
CA ILE A 489 -26.24 14.92 26.53
C ILE A 489 -27.63 14.89 27.16
N LEU A 490 -28.09 16.05 27.63
CA LEU A 490 -29.35 16.19 28.37
C LEU A 490 -30.34 17.04 27.60
N ASN A 491 -31.55 16.50 27.39
CA ASN A 491 -32.66 17.28 26.87
C ASN A 491 -33.23 18.17 27.99
N GLY A 492 -33.29 19.48 27.71
CA GLY A 492 -33.78 20.53 28.60
C GLY A 492 -35.10 21.10 28.11
N ILE A 493 -36.11 21.17 28.98
CA ILE A 493 -37.40 21.80 28.70
C ILE A 493 -37.68 22.81 29.81
N VAL A 494 -37.84 24.07 29.46
CA VAL A 494 -38.36 25.10 30.36
C VAL A 494 -39.86 25.18 30.17
N SER A 495 -40.62 24.93 31.23
CA SER A 495 -42.08 24.97 31.27
C SER A 495 -42.55 26.15 32.13
N VAL A 496 -43.42 26.99 31.56
CA VAL A 496 -44.06 28.12 32.22
C VAL A 496 -45.55 27.82 32.33
N LYS A 497 -46.05 27.63 33.57
CA LYS A 497 -47.46 27.43 33.84
C LYS A 497 -48.13 28.77 34.17
N HIS A 498 -49.21 29.09 33.48
CA HIS A 498 -49.97 30.33 33.68
C HIS A 498 -51.50 30.11 33.57
N GLY A 499 -52.27 30.99 34.22
CA GLY A 499 -53.74 30.93 34.19
C GLY A 499 -54.32 29.65 34.83
N THR A 500 -55.46 29.16 34.32
CA THR A 500 -56.21 28.04 34.91
C THR A 500 -55.78 26.65 34.46
N ASN A 501 -54.87 26.51 33.46
CA ASN A 501 -54.20 25.26 33.03
C ASN A 501 -53.40 25.45 31.69
N GLN A 502 -52.79 26.61 31.45
CA GLN A 502 -52.00 26.82 30.22
C GLN A 502 -50.50 26.65 30.54
N GLU A 503 -49.77 26.01 29.63
CA GLU A 503 -48.36 25.66 29.78
C GLU A 503 -47.62 25.99 28.48
N ASP A 504 -46.71 26.94 28.55
CA ASP A 504 -45.80 27.30 27.46
C ASP A 504 -44.46 26.61 27.69
N THR A 505 -43.85 26.05 26.64
CA THR A 505 -42.59 25.30 26.76
C THR A 505 -41.55 25.73 25.72
N ALA A 506 -40.29 25.80 26.15
CA ALA A 506 -39.13 26.01 25.30
C ALA A 506 -38.14 24.85 25.51
N GLN A 507 -37.60 24.30 24.41
CA GLN A 507 -36.77 23.10 24.43
C GLN A 507 -35.34 23.41 23.96
N PHE A 508 -34.34 22.89 24.67
CA PHE A 508 -32.92 23.02 24.33
C PHE A 508 -32.17 21.73 24.65
N VAL A 509 -30.96 21.58 24.14
CA VAL A 509 -30.08 20.43 24.42
C VAL A 509 -28.82 20.93 25.12
N LEU A 510 -28.48 20.32 26.25
CA LEU A 510 -27.23 20.57 26.97
C LEU A 510 -26.24 19.44 26.67
N SER A 511 -25.06 19.78 26.16
CA SER A 511 -23.95 18.85 25.94
C SER A 511 -22.86 19.11 26.97
N VAL A 512 -22.60 18.14 27.85
CA VAL A 512 -21.54 18.21 28.87
C VAL A 512 -20.27 17.59 28.31
N LEU A 513 -19.24 18.40 28.13
CA LEU A 513 -17.95 18.03 27.53
C LEU A 513 -16.97 17.46 28.57
N THR A 514 -16.01 16.66 28.10
CA THR A 514 -14.93 16.08 28.90
C THR A 514 -13.93 17.14 29.35
N SER A 515 -13.23 16.88 30.46
CA SER A 515 -12.06 17.68 30.86
C SER A 515 -10.85 17.37 29.98
N GLY A 516 -9.96 18.35 29.79
CA GLY A 516 -8.66 18.12 29.16
C GLY A 516 -7.75 17.34 30.10
N ILE A 517 -6.77 16.61 29.56
CA ILE A 517 -5.89 15.74 30.36
C ILE A 517 -4.43 16.09 30.07
N VAL A 518 -3.63 16.19 31.13
CA VAL A 518 -2.16 16.22 31.04
C VAL A 518 -1.62 14.86 31.46
N SER A 519 -0.84 14.25 30.58
CA SER A 519 -0.24 12.92 30.74
C SER A 519 1.28 12.98 30.59
N SER A 520 1.97 11.90 30.96
CA SER A 520 3.41 11.70 30.75
C SER A 520 3.65 10.36 30.07
N LYS A 521 4.72 10.29 29.28
CA LYS A 521 5.16 9.04 28.61
C LYS A 521 6.22 8.33 29.48
N ASP A 522 5.97 7.08 29.82
CA ASP A 522 6.91 6.21 30.55
C ASP A 522 8.02 5.66 29.65
N GLN A 523 9.06 5.05 30.23
CA GLN A 523 10.21 4.47 29.51
C GLN A 523 9.83 3.41 28.46
N ASP A 524 8.69 2.76 28.63
CA ASP A 524 8.14 1.77 27.69
C ASP A 524 7.19 2.39 26.63
N GLY A 525 7.10 3.72 26.58
CA GLY A 525 6.26 4.45 25.62
C GLY A 525 4.78 4.59 26.02
N LYS A 526 4.38 4.06 27.18
CA LYS A 526 3.00 4.10 27.67
C LYS A 526 2.63 5.49 28.23
N ILE A 527 1.45 6.00 27.85
CA ILE A 527 0.92 7.29 28.31
C ILE A 527 0.13 7.08 29.61
N ASN A 528 0.54 7.78 30.68
CA ASN A 528 -0.14 7.76 31.97
C ASN A 528 -0.55 9.18 32.39
N PRO A 529 -1.70 9.36 33.05
CA PRO A 529 -2.14 10.68 33.53
C PRO A 529 -1.16 11.25 34.55
N LEU A 530 -0.85 12.54 34.43
CA LEU A 530 0.13 13.24 35.26
C LEU A 530 -0.56 14.15 36.30
N PRO A 531 -0.70 13.68 37.56
CA PRO A 531 -1.30 14.49 38.62
C PRO A 531 -0.34 15.56 39.13
N GLY A 532 -0.89 16.72 39.52
CA GLY A 532 -0.11 17.83 40.11
C GLY A 532 0.63 18.72 39.11
N ALA A 533 0.38 18.58 37.80
CA ALA A 533 0.89 19.51 36.80
C ALA A 533 0.18 20.87 36.90
N THR A 534 0.93 21.96 36.79
CA THR A 534 0.41 23.33 36.85
C THR A 534 0.13 23.82 35.42
N VAL A 535 -1.15 24.03 35.11
CA VAL A 535 -1.62 24.57 33.83
C VAL A 535 -1.94 26.06 33.99
N VAL A 536 -1.11 26.90 33.38
CA VAL A 536 -1.26 28.36 33.38
C VAL A 536 -1.89 28.81 32.07
N LEU A 537 -2.99 29.53 32.15
CA LEU A 537 -3.65 30.12 30.99
C LEU A 537 -3.30 31.60 30.86
N GLU A 538 -2.89 31.99 29.65
CA GLU A 538 -2.58 33.37 29.29
C GLU A 538 -3.47 33.83 28.14
N GLN A 539 -4.03 35.03 28.23
CA GLN A 539 -4.86 35.64 27.18
C GLN A 539 -4.06 36.68 26.41
N LEU A 540 -4.32 36.77 25.11
CA LEU A 540 -3.77 37.82 24.26
C LEU A 540 -4.40 39.17 24.61
N SER A 541 -3.59 40.10 25.14
CA SER A 541 -4.01 41.48 25.40
C SER A 541 -4.00 42.32 24.12
N SER A 542 -4.74 43.44 24.11
CA SER A 542 -4.79 44.42 23.02
C SER A 542 -3.41 45.01 22.62
N ALA A 543 -2.36 44.77 23.42
CA ALA A 543 -0.98 45.15 23.12
C ALA A 543 -0.15 44.02 22.47
N ASN A 544 -0.78 43.00 21.88
CA ASN A 544 -0.15 41.80 21.30
C ASN A 544 0.81 41.06 22.26
N LYS A 545 0.46 41.03 23.54
CA LYS A 545 1.22 40.32 24.57
C LYS A 545 0.30 39.40 25.34
N TYR A 546 0.74 38.18 25.57
CA TYR A 546 0.05 37.23 26.43
C TYR A 546 0.24 37.59 27.90
N ILE A 547 -0.86 37.65 28.64
CA ILE A 547 -0.91 37.95 30.07
C ILE A 547 -1.62 36.80 30.78
N GLN A 548 -1.03 36.29 31.86
CA GLN A 548 -1.62 35.24 32.69
C GLN A 548 -2.93 35.71 33.32
N ILE A 549 -3.98 34.88 33.20
CA ILE A 549 -5.32 35.16 33.75
C ILE A 549 -5.75 34.14 34.78
N LYS A 550 -5.51 32.85 34.51
CA LYS A 550 -5.99 31.76 35.38
C LYS A 550 -4.96 30.64 35.44
N THR A 551 -4.98 29.90 36.53
CA THR A 551 -4.12 28.72 36.72
C THR A 551 -4.96 27.60 37.30
N ALA A 552 -4.74 26.38 36.82
CA ALA A 552 -5.32 25.15 37.34
C ALA A 552 -4.20 24.15 37.68
N ILE A 553 -4.47 23.27 38.64
CA ILE A 553 -3.59 22.15 38.98
C ILE A 553 -4.36 20.89 38.59
N THR A 554 -3.68 19.96 37.90
CA THR A 554 -4.32 18.72 37.46
C THR A 554 -4.67 17.82 38.63
N ASN A 555 -5.83 17.15 38.55
CA ASN A 555 -6.30 16.23 39.59
C ASN A 555 -5.55 14.88 39.54
N ASN A 556 -5.95 13.91 40.36
CA ASN A 556 -5.34 12.56 40.41
C ASN A 556 -5.41 11.78 39.08
N ARG A 557 -6.24 12.23 38.13
CA ARG A 557 -6.40 11.66 36.78
C ARG A 557 -5.77 12.55 35.70
N GLY A 558 -4.99 13.57 36.07
CA GLY A 558 -4.36 14.48 35.12
C GLY A 558 -5.33 15.51 34.52
N GLU A 559 -6.59 15.55 34.97
CA GLU A 559 -7.64 16.34 34.33
C GLU A 559 -7.57 17.83 34.73
N TYR A 560 -7.90 18.71 33.79
CA TYR A 560 -8.08 20.14 33.97
C TYR A 560 -9.12 20.68 32.97
N GLY A 561 -9.62 21.88 33.22
CA GLY A 561 -10.40 22.59 32.21
C GLY A 561 -10.75 24.01 32.63
N PHE A 562 -11.06 24.84 31.64
CA PHE A 562 -11.43 26.23 31.88
C PHE A 562 -12.68 26.60 31.10
N VAL A 563 -13.60 27.31 31.76
CA VAL A 563 -14.75 27.96 31.13
C VAL A 563 -14.55 29.47 31.21
N LEU A 564 -14.47 30.14 30.07
CA LEU A 564 -14.04 31.55 29.93
C LEU A 564 -14.72 32.23 28.73
N PRO A 565 -14.75 33.57 28.67
CA PRO A 565 -15.22 34.30 27.50
C PRO A 565 -14.45 33.94 26.21
N ASN A 566 -15.14 33.94 25.07
CA ASN A 566 -14.52 33.75 23.76
C ASN A 566 -13.38 34.76 23.51
N GLY A 567 -12.26 34.28 22.99
CA GLY A 567 -11.05 35.08 22.79
C GLY A 567 -9.83 34.23 22.43
N SER A 568 -8.67 34.87 22.32
CA SER A 568 -7.40 34.22 21.99
C SER A 568 -6.56 33.96 23.24
N TYR A 569 -6.14 32.71 23.43
CA TYR A 569 -5.44 32.24 24.61
C TYR A 569 -4.26 31.35 24.24
N ARG A 570 -3.36 31.12 25.20
CA ARG A 570 -2.34 30.07 25.14
C ARG A 570 -2.18 29.41 26.51
N LEU A 571 -1.71 28.18 26.51
CA LEU A 571 -1.47 27.40 27.72
C LEU A 571 0.04 27.27 27.95
N LYS A 572 0.44 27.36 29.22
CA LYS A 572 1.78 27.06 29.70
C LYS A 572 1.67 26.00 30.78
N ILE A 573 2.30 24.86 30.56
CA ILE A 573 2.20 23.69 31.43
C ILE A 573 3.56 23.45 32.05
N ASP A 574 3.58 23.38 33.38
CA ASP A 574 4.79 23.18 34.17
C ASP A 574 4.59 22.04 35.16
N SER A 575 5.58 21.15 35.25
CA SER A 575 5.56 20.03 36.20
C SER A 575 6.99 19.69 36.62
N GLU A 576 7.16 19.30 37.88
CA GLU A 576 8.47 18.98 38.46
C GLU A 576 9.03 17.70 37.80
N GLY A 577 10.29 17.76 37.35
CA GLY A 577 10.91 16.64 36.64
C GLY A 577 10.59 16.56 35.14
N TYR A 578 9.72 17.43 34.61
CA TYR A 578 9.33 17.45 33.19
C TYR A 578 9.73 18.75 32.49
N LYS A 579 9.87 18.71 31.17
CA LYS A 579 10.19 19.88 30.33
C LYS A 579 8.96 20.79 30.22
N ASN A 580 9.15 22.07 30.47
CA ASN A 580 8.09 23.07 30.40
C ASN A 580 7.58 23.18 28.95
N GLN A 581 6.27 23.09 28.78
CA GLN A 581 5.61 23.24 27.48
C GLN A 581 4.78 24.52 27.43
N ILE A 582 4.78 25.16 26.26
CA ILE A 582 4.00 26.36 25.98
C ILE A 582 3.37 26.14 24.61
N THR A 583 2.05 26.29 24.53
CA THR A 583 1.31 26.16 23.27
C THR A 583 1.46 27.41 22.41
N SER A 584 1.22 27.23 21.12
CA SER A 584 0.92 28.36 20.24
C SER A 584 -0.40 29.02 20.67
N GLY A 585 -0.63 30.27 20.26
CA GLY A 585 -1.91 30.94 20.51
C GLY A 585 -3.07 30.28 19.76
N PHE A 586 -4.20 30.06 20.43
CA PHE A 586 -5.42 29.52 19.85
C PHE A 586 -6.65 30.36 20.21
N THR A 587 -7.70 30.31 19.38
CA THR A 587 -8.97 31.05 19.59
C THR A 587 -10.11 30.14 20.01
N ILE A 588 -10.91 30.57 20.97
CA ILE A 588 -12.05 29.80 21.50
C ILE A 588 -13.36 30.46 21.07
N THR A 589 -14.31 29.65 20.61
CA THR A 589 -15.66 30.08 20.17
C THR A 589 -16.80 29.51 21.01
N ASN A 590 -16.55 28.47 21.80
CA ASN A 590 -17.55 27.78 22.62
C ASN A 590 -17.34 27.96 24.14
N HIS A 591 -16.53 28.93 24.54
CA HIS A 591 -16.23 29.25 25.95
C HIS A 591 -15.46 28.19 26.75
N ILE A 592 -15.05 27.06 26.17
CA ILE A 592 -14.45 25.92 26.90
C ILE A 592 -13.02 25.65 26.43
N ILE A 593 -12.12 25.31 27.35
CA ILE A 593 -10.76 24.82 27.09
C ILE A 593 -10.58 23.47 27.77
N ASN A 594 -10.38 22.42 26.97
CA ASN A 594 -10.23 21.04 27.41
C ASN A 594 -9.25 20.25 26.52
N ARG A 595 -8.05 20.79 26.26
CA ARG A 595 -7.03 20.18 25.36
C ARG A 595 -6.22 19.07 26.03
N PHE A 596 -5.74 18.11 25.25
CA PHE A 596 -4.83 17.06 25.71
C PHE A 596 -3.34 17.46 25.61
N PHE A 597 -2.50 17.03 26.57
CA PHE A 597 -1.05 17.30 26.56
C PHE A 597 -0.22 16.13 27.09
N VAL A 598 0.92 15.85 26.44
CA VAL A 598 1.91 14.88 26.92
C VAL A 598 3.22 15.57 27.32
N MET A 599 3.60 15.43 28.59
CA MET A 599 4.80 15.98 29.19
C MET A 599 6.00 15.02 29.07
N PHE A 600 7.16 15.56 28.71
CA PHE A 600 8.40 14.79 28.57
C PHE A 600 9.32 14.95 29.78
N PRO A 601 9.89 13.85 30.33
CA PRO A 601 10.79 13.93 31.47
C PRO A 601 12.09 14.68 31.11
N LYS A 602 12.65 15.43 32.07
CA LYS A 602 13.96 16.06 31.95
C LYS A 602 15.05 15.00 32.16
N VAL A 603 15.75 14.61 31.09
CA VAL A 603 16.84 13.60 31.15
C VAL A 603 18.21 14.30 31.09
N ASP A 604 19.11 13.95 32.01
CA ASP A 604 20.51 14.39 31.99
C ASP A 604 21.34 13.49 31.06
N LEU A 605 21.48 13.91 29.80
CA LEU A 605 22.19 13.17 28.75
C LEU A 605 23.69 12.98 29.02
N LEU A 606 24.26 13.70 29.99
CA LEU A 606 25.67 13.62 30.36
C LEU A 606 25.96 12.57 31.43
N SER A 607 24.93 12.00 32.07
CA SER A 607 25.12 10.92 33.04
C SER A 607 25.60 9.62 32.35
N PRO A 608 26.61 8.91 32.91
CA PRO A 608 27.07 7.62 32.42
C PRO A 608 26.10 6.47 32.69
N ASP A 609 25.10 6.67 33.56
CA ASP A 609 24.14 5.63 33.97
C ASP A 609 22.95 5.49 33.00
N VAL A 610 22.81 6.41 32.04
CA VAL A 610 21.73 6.40 31.03
C VAL A 610 22.20 5.63 29.79
N SER A 611 21.42 4.63 29.36
CA SER A 611 21.79 3.75 28.25
C SER A 611 21.81 4.50 26.91
N LEU A 612 22.61 4.00 25.94
CA LEU A 612 22.68 4.61 24.61
C LEU A 612 21.32 4.56 23.88
N GLY A 613 20.48 3.56 24.19
CA GLY A 613 19.11 3.45 23.67
C GLY A 613 18.21 4.58 24.17
N GLU A 614 18.19 4.83 25.48
CA GLU A 614 17.39 5.91 26.09
C GLU A 614 17.81 7.30 25.60
N LYS A 615 19.11 7.50 25.31
CA LYS A 615 19.61 8.77 24.72
C LYS A 615 19.11 8.98 23.29
N ILE A 616 18.99 7.92 22.50
CA ILE A 616 18.52 7.99 21.11
C ILE A 616 17.00 8.24 21.08
N THR A 617 16.22 7.55 21.93
CA THR A 617 14.77 7.75 22.03
C THR A 617 14.43 9.17 22.49
N TYR A 618 15.13 9.70 23.51
CA TYR A 618 14.95 11.08 23.97
C TYR A 618 15.24 12.12 22.88
N ILE A 619 16.28 11.91 22.06
CA ILE A 619 16.60 12.82 20.95
C ILE A 619 15.56 12.72 19.84
N GLY A 620 15.02 11.53 19.56
CA GLY A 620 13.93 11.30 18.61
C GLY A 620 12.64 12.01 19.01
N ASP A 621 12.19 11.84 20.26
CA ASP A 621 10.96 12.44 20.79
C ASP A 621 11.05 13.99 20.83
N VAL A 622 12.22 14.54 21.18
CA VAL A 622 12.45 16.00 21.15
C VAL A 622 12.51 16.56 19.73
N ALA A 623 12.96 15.76 18.74
CA ALA A 623 12.98 16.16 17.34
C ALA A 623 11.56 16.18 16.72
N GLY A 624 10.70 15.22 17.07
CA GLY A 624 9.28 15.21 16.67
C GLY A 624 8.48 16.41 17.22
N GLU A 625 8.80 16.87 18.43
CA GLU A 625 8.17 18.07 19.01
C GLU A 625 8.53 19.37 18.24
N GLN A 626 9.72 19.44 17.64
CA GLN A 626 10.16 20.62 16.86
C GLN A 626 9.41 20.75 15.54
N THR A 627 9.05 19.63 14.89
CA THR A 627 8.26 19.62 13.66
C THR A 627 6.82 20.04 13.93
N ASN A 628 6.18 19.56 15.00
CA ASN A 628 4.79 19.89 15.31
C ASN A 628 4.63 21.34 15.77
N LYS A 629 5.62 21.90 16.48
CA LYS A 629 5.66 23.34 16.83
C LYS A 629 5.74 24.26 15.61
N ILE A 630 6.29 23.82 14.49
CA ILE A 630 6.35 24.62 13.27
C ILE A 630 4.97 24.67 12.60
N ILE A 631 4.24 23.54 12.59
CA ILE A 631 2.87 23.45 12.04
C ILE A 631 1.90 24.28 12.89
N GLU A 632 1.95 24.14 14.21
CA GLU A 632 1.06 24.88 15.13
C GLU A 632 1.36 26.39 15.15
N SER A 633 2.61 26.81 14.87
CA SER A 633 3.00 28.23 14.82
C SER A 633 2.40 29.01 13.64
N VAL A 634 1.92 28.32 12.60
CA VAL A 634 1.23 28.94 11.46
C VAL A 634 -0.17 29.45 11.86
N ASN A 635 -0.79 28.83 12.86
CA ASN A 635 -2.15 29.13 13.34
C ASN A 635 -2.18 30.13 14.51
N ASP A 636 -1.03 30.67 14.94
CA ASP A 636 -1.01 31.69 16.00
C ASP A 636 -1.62 33.01 15.47
N PRO A 637 -2.66 33.58 16.12
CA PRO A 637 -3.29 34.81 15.69
C PRO A 637 -2.32 36.01 15.62
N ILE A 638 -1.21 36.00 16.37
CA ILE A 638 -0.14 37.00 16.23
C ILE A 638 0.55 36.84 14.86
N VAL A 639 0.85 35.62 14.44
CA VAL A 639 1.52 35.31 13.16
C VAL A 639 0.56 35.59 12.00
N GLU A 640 -0.72 35.21 12.13
CA GLU A 640 -1.75 35.43 11.12
C GLU A 640 -2.06 36.93 10.90
N GLN A 641 -2.16 37.73 11.97
CA GLN A 641 -2.36 39.18 11.86
C GLN A 641 -1.14 39.87 11.23
N THR A 642 0.07 39.42 11.54
CA THR A 642 1.31 39.95 10.95
C THR A 642 1.43 39.57 9.46
N ALA A 643 0.97 38.37 9.09
CA ALA A 643 0.92 37.87 7.71
C ALA A 643 -0.13 38.59 6.84
N LYS A 644 -1.29 38.98 7.40
CA LYS A 644 -2.34 39.75 6.68
C LYS A 644 -2.03 41.23 6.52
N THR A 645 -1.26 41.83 7.43
CA THR A 645 -0.93 43.27 7.38
C THR A 645 0.45 43.58 6.82
N THR A 646 1.26 42.57 6.56
CA THR A 646 2.62 42.75 6.03
C THR A 646 2.90 41.75 4.91
N VAL A 647 2.30 42.00 3.74
CA VAL A 647 2.99 41.67 2.48
C VAL A 647 4.21 42.59 2.42
N ALA A 648 5.30 42.17 3.05
CA ALA A 648 6.63 42.74 2.84
C ALA A 648 7.64 41.61 2.68
N PRO A 649 8.52 41.72 1.67
CA PRO A 649 9.42 40.66 1.26
C PRO A 649 10.51 40.47 2.31
N ILE A 650 10.83 39.22 2.67
CA ILE A 650 12.17 38.95 3.20
C ILE A 650 13.12 38.92 2.01
N ALA A 651 13.63 40.10 1.72
CA ALA A 651 14.66 40.36 0.73
C ALA A 651 16.01 39.82 1.22
N LEU A 652 16.55 38.83 0.51
CA LEU A 652 17.99 38.70 0.36
C LEU A 652 18.43 39.62 -0.80
N GLY A 653 18.87 40.83 -0.44
CA GLY A 653 19.86 41.57 -1.23
C GLY A 653 19.52 43.03 -1.55
N ALA A 654 20.09 43.97 -0.78
CA ALA A 654 20.70 45.20 -1.30
C ALA A 654 21.29 46.04 -0.15
N ALA A 655 22.58 45.87 0.12
CA ALA A 655 23.36 46.83 0.90
C ALA A 655 23.93 47.91 -0.03
N VAL A 656 23.11 48.83 -0.57
CA VAL A 656 23.59 50.13 -1.12
C VAL A 656 22.42 51.12 -1.14
N ALA A 657 22.37 52.04 -0.16
CA ALA A 657 22.05 53.47 -0.33
C ALA A 657 21.88 54.17 1.03
N ALA A 658 23.01 54.40 1.72
CA ALA A 658 23.15 55.54 2.62
C ALA A 658 24.62 55.97 2.59
N THR A 659 24.95 56.88 1.67
CA THR A 659 26.28 57.50 1.59
C THR A 659 26.41 58.68 2.55
N VAL A 660 27.22 58.48 3.61
CA VAL A 660 28.29 59.38 4.14
C VAL A 660 27.87 60.60 5.02
N PRO A 661 28.63 61.06 6.07
CA PRO A 661 29.96 60.63 6.60
C PRO A 661 30.03 60.35 8.12
N ALA A 662 30.82 59.34 8.49
CA ALA A 662 31.73 59.45 9.63
C ALA A 662 33.05 58.77 9.26
N LEU A 663 33.96 59.57 8.71
CA LEU A 663 35.31 59.17 8.35
C LEU A 663 36.06 58.75 9.61
N SER A 664 36.59 57.52 9.60
CA SER A 664 37.82 57.23 10.32
C SER A 664 38.73 56.43 9.39
N PHE A 665 39.84 57.07 9.01
CA PHE A 665 40.86 56.62 8.04
C PHE A 665 41.42 55.21 8.32
N LEU A 666 41.17 54.65 9.51
CA LEU A 666 41.62 53.34 9.93
C LEU A 666 40.84 52.16 9.33
N ASN A 667 39.63 52.39 8.80
CA ASN A 667 38.85 51.33 8.14
C ASN A 667 39.23 51.07 6.66
N LEU A 668 40.09 51.91 6.08
CA LEU A 668 40.57 51.72 4.70
C LEU A 668 41.41 50.44 4.57
N ILE A 669 42.18 50.09 5.60
CA ILE A 669 42.98 48.85 5.63
C ILE A 669 42.11 47.60 5.75
N SER A 670 41.04 47.63 6.55
CA SER A 670 40.07 46.53 6.65
C SER A 670 39.27 46.33 5.36
N TYR A 671 38.92 47.42 4.69
CA TYR A 671 38.21 47.37 3.41
C TYR A 671 39.11 46.92 2.25
N LEU A 672 40.37 47.39 2.18
CA LEU A 672 41.33 46.90 1.20
C LEU A 672 41.67 45.42 1.44
N ARG A 673 41.76 44.97 2.71
CA ARG A 673 41.89 43.54 3.04
C ARG A 673 40.69 42.73 2.52
N PHE A 674 39.48 43.26 2.61
CA PHE A 674 38.26 42.62 2.09
C PHE A 674 38.22 42.60 0.55
N LEU A 675 38.61 43.70 -0.10
CA LEU A 675 38.57 43.86 -1.56
C LEU A 675 39.68 43.05 -2.28
N PHE A 676 40.83 42.86 -1.65
CA PHE A 676 41.95 42.07 -2.21
C PHE A 676 41.94 40.57 -1.82
N LEU A 677 41.16 40.14 -0.82
CA LEU A 677 41.01 38.70 -0.45
C LEU A 677 39.77 38.02 -1.04
N GLN A 678 38.79 38.76 -1.56
CA GLN A 678 37.63 38.18 -2.25
C GLN A 678 37.96 37.32 -3.49
N PRO A 679 39.02 37.60 -4.29
CA PRO A 679 39.43 36.69 -5.36
C PRO A 679 39.85 35.30 -4.84
N VAL A 680 40.33 35.19 -3.60
CA VAL A 680 40.72 33.91 -2.98
C VAL A 680 39.49 33.04 -2.69
N PHE A 681 38.33 33.64 -2.35
CA PHE A 681 37.06 32.92 -2.18
C PHE A 681 36.46 32.40 -3.50
N LEU A 682 36.94 32.87 -4.66
CA LEU A 682 36.59 32.33 -5.98
C LEU A 682 37.49 31.17 -6.41
N PHE A 683 38.68 31.03 -5.82
CA PHE A 683 39.54 29.85 -5.99
C PHE A 683 39.11 28.74 -5.02
N GLY A 684 38.15 27.92 -5.46
CA GLY A 684 37.67 26.76 -4.72
C GLY A 684 36.19 26.41 -4.94
N ARG A 685 35.40 27.32 -5.54
CA ARG A 685 34.01 27.04 -5.90
C ARG A 685 33.95 26.06 -7.07
N LYS A 686 33.67 24.79 -6.77
CA LYS A 686 33.33 23.78 -7.77
C LYS A 686 32.07 24.25 -8.51
N LYS A 687 32.16 24.44 -9.83
CA LYS A 687 31.04 24.91 -10.66
C LYS A 687 29.92 23.85 -10.67
N ARG A 688 28.68 24.29 -10.43
CA ARG A 688 27.48 23.45 -10.62
C ARG A 688 27.31 23.12 -12.11
N LYS A 689 26.99 21.87 -12.42
CA LYS A 689 26.66 21.45 -13.79
C LYS A 689 25.19 21.77 -14.08
N LYS A 690 24.83 22.11 -15.32
CA LYS A 690 23.46 22.46 -15.73
C LYS A 690 22.53 21.24 -15.90
N TRP A 691 22.94 20.08 -15.40
CA TRP A 691 22.24 18.80 -15.54
C TRP A 691 22.49 17.95 -14.30
N GLY A 692 21.48 17.18 -13.91
CA GLY A 692 21.53 16.21 -12.82
C GLY A 692 22.17 14.91 -13.29
N ILE A 693 22.66 14.11 -12.35
CA ILE A 693 23.28 12.81 -12.62
C ILE A 693 22.67 11.77 -11.69
N VAL A 694 22.21 10.65 -12.24
CA VAL A 694 21.83 9.45 -11.49
C VAL A 694 23.04 8.53 -11.38
N TYR A 695 23.40 8.11 -10.18
CA TYR A 695 24.60 7.30 -9.95
C TYR A 695 24.40 6.27 -8.83
N ASN A 696 25.22 5.24 -8.83
CA ASN A 696 25.19 4.19 -7.82
C ASN A 696 25.88 4.66 -6.53
N ALA A 697 25.19 4.55 -5.39
CA ALA A 697 25.67 5.07 -4.10
C ALA A 697 26.94 4.38 -3.59
N LEU A 698 27.22 3.13 -3.99
CA LEU A 698 28.43 2.39 -3.56
C LEU A 698 29.60 2.55 -4.54
N THR A 699 29.36 2.36 -5.83
CA THR A 699 30.42 2.41 -6.86
C THR A 699 30.73 3.84 -7.33
N LYS A 700 29.85 4.81 -7.03
CA LYS A 700 29.89 6.20 -7.53
C LYS A 700 29.90 6.32 -9.05
N MET A 701 29.51 5.25 -9.76
CA MET A 701 29.41 5.21 -11.22
C MET A 701 28.04 5.69 -11.68
N PRO A 702 27.94 6.42 -12.81
CA PRO A 702 26.66 6.84 -13.37
C PRO A 702 25.81 5.63 -13.80
N ILE A 703 24.49 5.78 -13.70
CA ILE A 703 23.51 4.76 -14.08
C ILE A 703 22.86 5.18 -15.39
N ASP A 704 23.07 4.37 -16.43
CA ASP A 704 22.42 4.56 -17.71
C ASP A 704 20.98 4.04 -17.72
N LEU A 705 20.14 4.55 -18.62
CA LEU A 705 18.79 4.06 -18.84
C LEU A 705 17.93 3.95 -17.55
N ALA A 706 18.11 4.87 -16.61
CA ALA A 706 17.23 5.02 -15.45
C ALA A 706 16.04 5.90 -15.85
N LEU A 707 14.82 5.45 -15.53
CA LEU A 707 13.61 6.22 -15.79
C LEU A 707 13.40 7.20 -14.63
N ILE A 708 13.33 8.48 -14.93
CA ILE A 708 13.06 9.54 -13.96
C ILE A 708 11.69 10.14 -14.29
N ARG A 709 10.80 10.19 -13.31
CA ARG A 709 9.48 10.81 -13.39
C ARG A 709 9.48 12.06 -12.53
N LEU A 710 8.97 13.15 -13.07
CA LEU A 710 8.71 14.38 -12.35
C LEU A 710 7.23 14.42 -11.98
N LEU A 711 6.93 14.52 -10.69
CA LEU A 711 5.58 14.55 -10.14
C LEU A 711 5.29 15.92 -9.54
N ASP A 712 4.06 16.40 -9.72
CA ASP A 712 3.51 17.50 -8.93
C ASP A 712 3.26 17.02 -7.50
N VAL A 713 3.71 17.76 -6.48
CA VAL A 713 3.49 17.38 -5.07
C VAL A 713 2.03 17.56 -4.67
N LYS A 714 1.30 18.53 -5.24
CA LYS A 714 -0.10 18.78 -4.87
C LYS A 714 -1.05 17.73 -5.44
N THR A 715 -0.79 17.25 -6.65
CA THR A 715 -1.73 16.37 -7.36
C THR A 715 -1.18 14.95 -7.56
N ASN A 716 0.04 14.67 -7.12
CA ASN A 716 0.77 13.41 -7.37
C ASN A 716 0.79 12.94 -8.83
N LYS A 717 0.58 13.85 -9.78
CA LYS A 717 0.46 13.54 -11.21
C LYS A 717 1.84 13.59 -11.85
N VAL A 718 2.16 12.58 -12.66
CA VAL A 718 3.37 12.59 -13.48
C VAL A 718 3.24 13.66 -14.57
N ILE A 719 4.08 14.70 -14.49
CA ILE A 719 4.13 15.80 -15.45
C ILE A 719 4.98 15.39 -16.65
N GLN A 720 6.18 14.88 -16.38
CA GLN A 720 7.13 14.52 -17.41
C GLN A 720 7.97 13.32 -16.97
N SER A 721 8.31 12.45 -17.92
CA SER A 721 9.27 11.37 -17.71
C SER A 721 10.46 11.52 -18.66
N ARG A 722 11.66 11.19 -18.20
CA ARG A 722 12.89 11.13 -19.01
C ARG A 722 13.73 9.93 -18.64
N VAL A 723 14.59 9.51 -19.58
CA VAL A 723 15.53 8.41 -19.39
C VAL A 723 16.95 8.98 -19.37
N THR A 724 17.80 8.50 -18.47
CA THR A 724 19.20 8.92 -18.40
C THR A 724 20.03 8.42 -19.57
N ASP A 725 21.02 9.20 -19.97
CA ASP A 725 21.99 8.81 -20.99
C ASP A 725 23.07 7.85 -20.42
N THR A 726 24.05 7.47 -21.25
CA THR A 726 25.16 6.59 -20.85
C THR A 726 26.04 7.17 -19.74
N GLU A 727 25.95 8.48 -19.48
CA GLU A 727 26.64 9.17 -18.39
C GLU A 727 25.73 9.45 -17.20
N GLY A 728 24.52 8.88 -17.19
CA GLY A 728 23.52 9.04 -16.13
C GLY A 728 22.89 10.43 -16.07
N ARG A 729 23.05 11.26 -17.10
CA ARG A 729 22.64 12.67 -17.07
C ARG A 729 21.18 12.83 -17.40
N TYR A 730 20.55 13.81 -16.75
CA TYR A 730 19.19 14.25 -17.05
C TYR A 730 18.99 15.74 -16.70
N ALA A 731 17.89 16.31 -17.18
CA ALA A 731 17.41 17.62 -16.76
C ALA A 731 15.91 17.69 -17.03
N PHE A 732 15.13 18.40 -16.22
CA PHE A 732 13.75 18.78 -16.54
C PHE A 732 13.65 20.29 -16.62
N PHE A 733 12.83 20.81 -17.53
CA PHE A 733 12.55 22.24 -17.63
C PHE A 733 11.08 22.44 -17.31
N VAL A 734 10.79 23.14 -16.23
CA VAL A 734 9.42 23.27 -15.72
C VAL A 734 9.06 24.70 -15.35
N ASP A 735 7.76 24.94 -15.33
CA ASP A 735 7.16 26.18 -14.84
C ASP A 735 7.19 26.24 -13.30
N PRO A 736 6.89 27.40 -12.68
CA PRO A 736 6.90 27.55 -11.23
C PRO A 736 5.90 26.60 -10.57
N GLY A 737 6.35 25.89 -9.56
CA GLY A 737 5.59 24.83 -8.92
C GLY A 737 6.42 24.04 -7.93
N LEU A 738 5.76 23.12 -7.23
CA LEU A 738 6.35 22.32 -6.17
C LEU A 738 6.36 20.86 -6.65
N TYR A 739 7.55 20.32 -6.90
CA TYR A 739 7.74 19.06 -7.61
C TYR A 739 8.55 18.05 -6.81
N ARG A 740 8.38 16.75 -7.10
CA ARG A 740 9.26 15.68 -6.61
C ARG A 740 9.70 14.75 -7.73
N LEU A 741 10.87 14.14 -7.59
CA LEU A 741 11.42 13.19 -8.57
C LEU A 741 11.29 11.76 -8.07
N GLU A 742 10.80 10.87 -8.93
CA GLU A 742 10.79 9.42 -8.71
C GLU A 742 11.74 8.77 -9.73
N VAL A 743 12.61 7.85 -9.27
CA VAL A 743 13.58 7.18 -10.14
C VAL A 743 13.42 5.67 -10.07
N VAL A 744 13.27 5.05 -11.24
CA VAL A 744 13.08 3.61 -11.39
C VAL A 744 14.18 3.01 -12.25
N LYS A 745 14.89 2.01 -11.71
CA LYS A 745 15.86 1.18 -12.42
C LYS A 745 15.86 -0.23 -11.83
N GLN A 746 15.93 -1.26 -12.68
CA GLN A 746 15.97 -2.65 -12.22
C GLN A 746 17.14 -2.90 -11.25
N SER A 747 16.86 -3.61 -10.16
CA SER A 747 17.84 -4.00 -9.13
C SER A 747 18.52 -2.84 -8.37
N LEU A 748 17.96 -1.63 -8.44
CA LEU A 748 18.43 -0.44 -7.72
C LEU A 748 17.24 0.22 -7.01
N MET A 749 17.42 0.63 -5.76
CA MET A 749 16.42 1.23 -4.89
C MET A 749 16.64 2.74 -4.78
N PHE A 750 15.52 3.46 -4.80
CA PHE A 750 15.42 4.90 -4.52
C PHE A 750 14.16 5.11 -3.65
N PRO A 751 14.18 5.98 -2.61
CA PRO A 751 15.33 6.73 -2.09
C PRO A 751 16.48 5.86 -1.60
N THR A 752 17.70 6.41 -1.59
CA THR A 752 18.86 5.75 -0.97
C THR A 752 18.63 5.57 0.53
N LYS A 753 19.02 4.43 1.10
CA LYS A 753 19.13 4.19 2.55
C LYS A 753 20.55 4.47 3.06
N ILE A 754 21.55 4.32 2.19
CA ILE A 754 22.98 4.47 2.55
C ILE A 754 23.36 5.94 2.77
N LEU A 755 22.73 6.87 2.05
CA LEU A 755 23.11 8.28 2.06
C LEU A 755 22.03 9.22 2.62
N GLN A 756 21.03 8.73 3.37
CA GLN A 756 19.89 9.56 3.84
C GLN A 756 20.29 10.82 4.62
N ASP A 757 21.35 10.73 5.43
CA ASP A 757 21.81 11.86 6.27
C ASP A 757 22.86 12.76 5.57
N PHE A 758 23.27 12.44 4.34
CA PHE A 758 24.38 13.10 3.67
C PHE A 758 23.90 14.05 2.57
N LYS A 759 24.09 15.36 2.76
CA LYS A 759 23.80 16.36 1.71
C LYS A 759 24.86 16.43 0.60
N GLU A 760 26.05 15.87 0.85
CA GLU A 760 27.17 15.86 -0.09
C GLU A 760 27.90 14.51 -0.08
N ASP A 761 28.33 14.06 -1.25
CA ASP A 761 29.00 12.79 -1.48
C ASP A 761 30.14 12.96 -2.46
N THR A 762 31.34 13.16 -1.90
CA THR A 762 32.62 13.31 -2.60
C THR A 762 32.62 14.42 -3.68
N THR A 763 32.19 14.09 -4.90
CA THR A 763 32.14 14.96 -6.07
C THR A 763 30.73 15.49 -6.33
N PHE A 764 29.70 14.85 -5.77
CA PHE A 764 28.30 15.22 -5.92
C PHE A 764 27.90 16.10 -4.74
N LEU A 765 27.44 17.31 -5.06
CA LEU A 765 26.93 18.28 -4.10
C LEU A 765 25.41 18.29 -4.21
N ASP A 766 24.72 18.52 -3.10
CA ASP A 766 23.26 18.69 -3.06
C ASP A 766 22.54 17.44 -3.60
N ILE A 767 22.72 16.35 -2.86
CA ILE A 767 22.16 15.03 -3.18
C ILE A 767 20.67 15.06 -2.91
N TYR A 768 19.90 14.50 -3.84
CA TYR A 768 18.45 14.42 -3.74
C TYR A 768 18.00 13.13 -3.04
N HIS A 769 17.18 13.26 -1.99
CA HIS A 769 16.70 12.14 -1.20
C HIS A 769 15.19 11.90 -1.34
N GLY A 770 14.53 12.63 -2.25
CA GLY A 770 13.07 12.56 -2.42
C GLY A 770 12.32 13.76 -1.84
N GLU A 771 13.01 14.78 -1.32
CA GLU A 771 12.36 15.99 -0.82
C GLU A 771 11.62 16.79 -1.92
N ALA A 772 10.72 17.68 -1.52
CA ALA A 772 10.05 18.56 -2.45
C ALA A 772 10.99 19.66 -2.99
N ILE A 773 10.96 19.89 -4.29
CA ILE A 773 11.74 20.89 -5.02
C ILE A 773 10.82 22.05 -5.37
N HIS A 774 11.08 23.22 -4.79
CA HIS A 774 10.40 24.46 -5.13
C HIS A 774 11.03 25.12 -6.37
N VAL A 775 10.21 25.48 -7.35
CA VAL A 775 10.64 26.21 -8.55
C VAL A 775 9.92 27.55 -8.61
N ASP A 776 10.69 28.64 -8.57
CA ASP A 776 10.16 30.02 -8.56
C ASP A 776 9.99 30.62 -9.97
N GLU A 777 10.84 30.22 -10.92
CA GLU A 777 10.92 30.83 -12.25
C GLU A 777 10.47 29.87 -13.37
N LYS A 778 9.83 30.44 -14.40
CA LYS A 778 9.46 29.69 -15.61
C LYS A 778 10.68 29.18 -16.35
N TYR A 779 10.61 27.93 -16.81
CA TYR A 779 11.68 27.22 -17.52
C TYR A 779 12.94 26.97 -16.67
N THR A 780 12.80 26.81 -15.36
CA THR A 780 13.93 26.45 -14.50
C THR A 780 14.33 25.00 -14.73
N ALA A 781 15.64 24.73 -14.77
CA ALA A 781 16.19 23.40 -14.94
C ALA A 781 16.28 22.66 -13.59
N ILE A 782 15.47 21.62 -13.38
CA ILE A 782 15.64 20.69 -12.26
C ILE A 782 16.75 19.68 -12.64
N ALA A 783 17.84 19.71 -11.87
CA ALA A 783 19.10 19.06 -12.20
C ALA A 783 19.82 18.50 -10.95
N ALA A 784 19.08 17.83 -10.06
CA ALA A 784 19.62 17.32 -8.81
C ALA A 784 20.45 16.03 -9.00
N ASN A 785 21.41 15.77 -8.12
CA ASN A 785 22.20 14.53 -8.17
C ASN A 785 21.46 13.42 -7.40
N ILE A 786 21.19 12.29 -8.04
CA ILE A 786 20.36 11.22 -7.46
C ILE A 786 21.18 9.96 -7.24
N PRO A 787 21.41 9.54 -5.99
CA PRO A 787 22.05 8.27 -5.66
C PRO A 787 21.02 7.14 -5.65
N MET A 788 21.41 5.95 -6.12
CA MET A 788 20.61 4.72 -6.03
C MET A 788 21.39 3.58 -5.37
N ASP A 789 20.71 2.80 -4.53
CA ASP A 789 21.32 1.70 -3.77
C ASP A 789 21.08 0.36 -4.47
N PRO A 790 22.09 -0.53 -4.61
CA PRO A 790 21.87 -1.84 -5.20
C PRO A 790 21.03 -2.74 -4.27
N VAL A 791 19.97 -3.35 -4.83
CA VAL A 791 19.09 -4.29 -4.12
C VAL A 791 19.70 -5.69 -4.19
N GLY A 792 20.04 -6.25 -3.02
CA GLY A 792 20.49 -7.64 -2.90
C GLY A 792 21.74 -7.97 -3.70
N VAL A 793 22.92 -7.57 -3.22
CA VAL A 793 24.19 -8.07 -3.78
C VAL A 793 24.33 -9.54 -3.39
N GLU A 794 23.75 -10.44 -4.20
CA GLU A 794 23.94 -11.88 -4.03
C GLU A 794 25.43 -12.24 -4.10
N GLU A 795 25.92 -12.96 -3.10
CA GLU A 795 27.24 -13.56 -3.12
C GLU A 795 27.32 -14.57 -4.28
N LYS A 796 27.87 -14.15 -5.42
CA LYS A 796 28.07 -15.05 -6.56
C LYS A 796 28.97 -16.21 -6.15
N THR A 797 28.42 -17.42 -6.15
CA THR A 797 29.16 -18.64 -5.78
C THR A 797 30.31 -18.91 -6.76
N PRO A 798 31.48 -19.40 -6.28
CA PRO A 798 32.68 -19.61 -7.10
C PRO A 798 32.44 -20.46 -8.36
N ARG A 799 31.55 -21.46 -8.27
CA ARG A 799 31.25 -22.39 -9.37
C ARG A 799 30.58 -21.71 -10.57
N ARG A 800 29.72 -20.71 -10.34
CA ARG A 800 28.96 -20.03 -11.40
C ARG A 800 29.84 -19.10 -12.24
N ILE A 801 30.86 -18.50 -11.62
CA ILE A 801 31.82 -17.61 -12.30
C ILE A 801 32.73 -18.41 -13.25
N ILE A 802 33.26 -19.55 -12.78
CA ILE A 802 34.16 -20.43 -13.57
C ILE A 802 33.46 -20.97 -14.84
N TRP A 803 32.19 -21.35 -14.74
CA TRP A 803 31.42 -21.85 -15.88
C TRP A 803 31.21 -20.81 -16.98
N SER A 804 31.03 -19.53 -16.61
CA SER A 804 30.83 -18.44 -17.57
C SER A 804 32.08 -18.08 -18.37
N GLN A 805 33.28 -18.35 -17.84
CA GLN A 805 34.55 -18.15 -18.56
C GLN A 805 34.81 -19.30 -19.53
N ARG A 806 34.60 -20.55 -19.11
CA ARG A 806 34.74 -21.73 -20.00
C ARG A 806 33.82 -21.69 -21.21
N LEU A 807 32.60 -21.15 -21.08
CA LEU A 807 31.68 -21.01 -22.21
C LEU A 807 32.21 -20.04 -23.28
N ARG A 808 32.88 -18.95 -22.89
CA ARG A 808 33.42 -17.94 -23.82
C ARG A 808 34.63 -18.43 -24.61
N ASP A 809 35.48 -19.23 -23.97
CA ASP A 809 36.60 -19.89 -24.63
C ASP A 809 36.11 -20.92 -25.66
N LEU A 810 35.09 -21.70 -25.30
CA LEU A 810 34.43 -22.64 -26.20
C LEU A 810 33.78 -21.94 -27.40
N GLN A 811 33.10 -20.82 -27.17
CA GLN A 811 32.47 -20.02 -28.24
C GLN A 811 33.52 -19.48 -29.24
N SER A 812 34.68 -19.03 -28.74
CA SER A 812 35.78 -18.55 -29.57
C SER A 812 36.41 -19.68 -30.41
N PHE A 813 36.49 -20.89 -29.85
CA PHE A 813 36.95 -22.09 -30.54
C PHE A 813 35.97 -22.51 -31.65
N ILE A 814 34.66 -22.56 -31.36
CA ILE A 814 33.61 -22.89 -32.34
C ILE A 814 33.57 -21.85 -33.49
N ALA A 815 33.75 -20.57 -33.20
CA ALA A 815 33.78 -19.53 -34.22
C ALA A 815 34.94 -19.73 -35.23
N SER A 816 36.08 -20.26 -34.77
CA SER A 816 37.24 -20.53 -35.66
C SER A 816 37.03 -21.72 -36.61
N LEU A 817 36.18 -22.69 -36.23
CA LEU A 817 35.82 -23.85 -37.06
C LEU A 817 35.06 -23.46 -38.34
N SER A 818 34.35 -22.33 -38.33
CA SER A 818 33.61 -21.84 -39.50
C SER A 818 34.51 -21.54 -40.70
N ILE A 819 35.71 -21.00 -40.47
CA ILE A 819 36.70 -20.72 -41.52
C ILE A 819 37.27 -22.03 -42.07
N VAL A 820 37.50 -23.03 -41.20
CA VAL A 820 38.00 -24.34 -41.64
C VAL A 820 36.96 -25.04 -42.53
N ALA A 821 35.68 -24.97 -42.16
CA ALA A 821 34.59 -25.52 -42.97
C ALA A 821 34.47 -24.81 -44.34
N GLY A 822 34.60 -23.48 -44.36
CA GLY A 822 34.61 -22.70 -45.60
C GLY A 822 35.77 -23.07 -46.53
N LEU A 823 36.97 -23.31 -45.98
CA LEU A 823 38.14 -23.76 -46.74
C LEU A 823 37.92 -25.15 -47.36
N VAL A 824 37.33 -26.07 -46.59
CA VAL A 824 37.01 -27.43 -47.09
C VAL A 824 35.95 -27.37 -48.19
N ALA A 825 34.93 -26.53 -48.06
CA ALA A 825 33.91 -26.34 -49.10
C ALA A 825 34.50 -25.76 -50.40
N LEU A 826 35.47 -24.86 -50.28
CA LEU A 826 36.19 -24.28 -51.42
C LEU A 826 37.08 -25.31 -52.14
N ILE A 827 37.68 -26.25 -51.41
CA ILE A 827 38.45 -27.38 -51.98
C ILE A 827 37.54 -28.37 -52.70
N ILE A 828 36.34 -28.65 -52.17
CA ILE A 828 35.40 -29.60 -52.77
C ILE A 828 34.72 -29.02 -54.02
N SER A 829 34.44 -27.72 -54.03
CA SER A 829 33.69 -27.06 -55.11
C SER A 829 34.21 -25.64 -55.40
N PRO A 830 35.28 -25.50 -56.20
CA PRO A 830 35.89 -24.20 -56.49
C PRO A 830 35.11 -23.47 -57.61
N THR A 831 34.09 -22.73 -57.22
CA THR A 831 33.31 -21.83 -58.08
C THR A 831 33.56 -20.39 -57.65
N TRP A 832 33.40 -19.42 -58.56
CA TRP A 832 33.72 -18.02 -58.23
C TRP A 832 32.85 -17.46 -57.09
N TRP A 833 31.60 -17.93 -56.92
CA TRP A 833 30.75 -17.59 -55.78
C TRP A 833 31.16 -18.29 -54.48
N THR A 834 31.71 -19.51 -54.50
CA THR A 834 32.23 -20.16 -53.28
C THR A 834 33.51 -19.48 -52.79
N ILE A 835 34.35 -18.97 -53.70
CA ILE A 835 35.49 -18.11 -53.36
C ILE A 835 35.00 -16.80 -52.72
N GLY A 836 33.99 -16.15 -53.31
CA GLY A 836 33.38 -14.93 -52.77
C GLY A 836 32.79 -15.13 -51.36
N LEU A 837 32.05 -16.23 -51.13
CA LEU A 837 31.49 -16.57 -49.83
C LEU A 837 32.55 -16.85 -48.77
N PHE A 838 33.66 -17.51 -49.14
CA PHE A 838 34.76 -17.77 -48.21
C PHE A 838 35.47 -16.48 -47.77
N VAL A 839 35.73 -15.55 -48.70
CA VAL A 839 36.30 -14.23 -48.37
C VAL A 839 35.33 -13.43 -47.48
N PHE A 840 34.03 -13.49 -47.77
CA PHE A 840 33.00 -12.86 -46.95
C PHE A 840 32.93 -13.43 -45.53
N GLN A 841 33.04 -14.76 -45.37
CA GLN A 841 33.10 -15.41 -44.06
C GLN A 841 34.33 -14.97 -43.25
N ILE A 842 35.51 -14.85 -43.87
CA ILE A 842 36.71 -14.32 -43.21
C ILE A 842 36.48 -12.87 -42.77
N ALA A 843 35.90 -12.03 -43.63
CA ALA A 843 35.61 -10.63 -43.33
C ALA A 843 34.63 -10.50 -42.15
N ILE A 844 33.56 -11.28 -42.15
CA ILE A 844 32.57 -11.34 -41.05
C ILE A 844 33.23 -11.82 -39.76
N TYR A 845 34.02 -12.89 -39.80
CA TYR A 845 34.71 -13.40 -38.60
C TYR A 845 35.58 -12.31 -37.96
N TYR A 846 36.36 -11.59 -38.76
CA TYR A 846 37.20 -10.50 -38.25
C TYR A 846 36.40 -9.28 -37.79
N LEU A 847 35.29 -8.95 -38.46
CA LEU A 847 34.37 -7.89 -38.04
C LEU A 847 33.75 -8.20 -36.68
N PHE A 848 33.19 -9.40 -36.50
CA PHE A 848 32.59 -9.81 -35.23
C PHE A 848 33.63 -10.00 -34.14
N LYS A 849 34.83 -10.51 -34.44
CA LYS A 849 35.94 -10.56 -33.49
C LYS A 849 36.33 -9.16 -33.01
N ARG A 850 36.27 -8.16 -33.88
CA ARG A 850 36.54 -6.75 -33.53
C ARG A 850 35.42 -6.15 -32.67
N LEU A 851 34.16 -6.48 -32.95
CA LEU A 851 33.00 -5.97 -32.21
C LEU A 851 32.81 -6.66 -30.85
N SER A 852 33.11 -7.96 -30.75
CA SER A 852 32.94 -8.75 -29.51
C SER A 852 34.09 -8.58 -28.52
N SER A 853 35.24 -8.09 -28.98
CA SER A 853 36.36 -7.77 -28.11
C SER A 853 36.07 -6.46 -27.36
N ALA A 854 35.64 -6.56 -26.10
CA ALA A 854 35.59 -5.40 -25.20
C ALA A 854 36.98 -4.72 -25.14
N LYS A 855 37.02 -3.39 -25.03
CA LYS A 855 38.28 -2.65 -24.82
C LYS A 855 38.97 -3.25 -23.58
N LYS A 856 40.09 -3.94 -23.79
CA LYS A 856 40.89 -4.49 -22.68
C LYS A 856 41.26 -3.35 -21.73
N PRO A 857 41.11 -3.53 -20.41
CA PRO A 857 41.55 -2.52 -19.45
C PRO A 857 43.03 -2.22 -19.70
N LYS A 858 43.39 -0.93 -19.76
CA LYS A 858 44.78 -0.50 -20.02
C LYS A 858 45.73 -0.85 -18.85
N SER A 859 45.20 -1.22 -17.69
CA SER A 859 45.95 -1.62 -16.50
C SER A 859 45.16 -2.60 -15.64
N TRP A 860 45.84 -3.56 -15.01
CA TRP A 860 45.27 -4.60 -14.12
C TRP A 860 46.16 -4.78 -12.88
N GLY A 861 45.59 -5.26 -11.77
CA GLY A 861 46.36 -5.71 -10.60
C GLY A 861 46.76 -7.19 -10.74
N ILE A 862 47.84 -7.60 -10.09
CA ILE A 862 48.35 -8.99 -10.11
C ILE A 862 48.48 -9.53 -8.68
N VAL A 863 47.92 -10.72 -8.46
CA VAL A 863 48.10 -11.50 -7.23
C VAL A 863 49.19 -12.54 -7.47
N TYR A 864 50.21 -12.55 -6.62
CA TYR A 864 51.33 -13.48 -6.72
C TYR A 864 51.68 -14.08 -5.36
N GLU A 865 52.31 -15.25 -5.38
CA GLU A 865 52.75 -15.95 -4.18
C GLU A 865 54.06 -15.31 -3.69
N LYS A 866 54.13 -14.96 -2.41
CA LYS A 866 55.25 -14.19 -1.84
C LYS A 866 56.59 -14.93 -1.87
N THR A 867 56.57 -16.26 -1.83
CA THR A 867 57.77 -17.11 -1.73
C THR A 867 58.51 -17.29 -3.06
N ASN A 868 57.77 -17.37 -4.17
CA ASN A 868 58.31 -17.72 -5.49
C ASN A 868 57.94 -16.70 -6.60
N ASN A 869 57.19 -15.63 -6.27
CA ASN A 869 56.66 -14.64 -7.21
C ASN A 869 55.82 -15.24 -8.37
N GLN A 870 55.29 -16.45 -8.21
CA GLN A 870 54.40 -17.05 -9.20
C GLN A 870 53.00 -16.45 -9.10
N PRO A 871 52.31 -16.23 -10.23
CA PRO A 871 50.95 -15.71 -10.21
C PRO A 871 50.00 -16.71 -9.53
N VAL A 872 49.14 -16.20 -8.66
CA VAL A 872 48.15 -17.01 -7.96
C VAL A 872 46.87 -17.01 -8.78
N ASP A 873 46.63 -18.11 -9.49
CA ASP A 873 45.42 -18.29 -10.29
C ASP A 873 44.16 -18.45 -9.42
N ARG A 874 43.00 -18.02 -9.91
CA ARG A 874 41.70 -18.30 -9.26
C ARG A 874 41.55 -17.87 -7.80
N ALA A 875 42.39 -16.96 -7.31
CA ALA A 875 42.14 -16.24 -6.06
C ALA A 875 40.91 -15.34 -6.24
N MET A 876 40.02 -15.36 -5.25
CA MET A 876 38.84 -14.50 -5.20
C MET A 876 39.24 -13.15 -4.64
N ALA A 877 39.13 -12.10 -5.44
CA ALA A 877 39.27 -10.73 -5.03
C ALA A 877 37.89 -10.16 -4.69
N ARG A 878 37.73 -9.58 -3.51
CA ARG A 878 36.50 -8.93 -3.03
C ARG A 878 36.79 -7.48 -2.71
N LEU A 879 36.15 -6.56 -3.42
CA LEU A 879 36.29 -5.13 -3.27
C LEU A 879 35.25 -4.61 -2.25
N PHE A 880 35.71 -3.84 -1.27
CA PHE A 880 34.88 -3.20 -0.25
C PHE A 880 35.05 -1.69 -0.28
N SER A 881 33.95 -0.98 -0.01
CA SER A 881 33.97 0.47 0.22
C SER A 881 34.41 0.75 1.66
N LYS A 882 35.37 1.65 1.86
CA LYS A 882 35.86 1.99 3.21
C LYS A 882 34.81 2.76 4.01
N GLN A 883 34.12 3.70 3.36
CA GLN A 883 33.13 4.58 4.02
C GLN A 883 31.99 3.80 4.69
N PHE A 884 31.53 2.70 4.07
CA PHE A 884 30.36 1.94 4.53
C PHE A 884 30.69 0.50 4.92
N ASN A 885 31.94 0.07 4.78
CA ASN A 885 32.37 -1.32 5.00
C ASN A 885 31.51 -2.36 4.23
N LYS A 886 30.94 -1.97 3.08
CA LYS A 886 30.06 -2.81 2.25
C LYS A 886 30.79 -3.40 1.06
N LEU A 887 30.48 -4.67 0.76
CA LEU A 887 30.97 -5.38 -0.44
C LEU A 887 30.42 -4.69 -1.70
N VAL A 888 31.32 -4.33 -2.60
CA VAL A 888 31.03 -3.61 -3.85
C VAL A 888 30.98 -4.58 -5.03
N ALA A 889 32.01 -5.43 -5.16
CA ALA A 889 32.13 -6.38 -6.25
C ALA A 889 33.09 -7.52 -5.90
N SER A 890 32.91 -8.67 -6.55
CA SER A 890 33.79 -9.84 -6.42
C SER A 890 34.21 -10.32 -7.80
N GLU A 891 35.50 -10.57 -7.98
CA GLU A 891 36.08 -11.07 -9.22
C GLU A 891 37.08 -12.21 -8.92
N LEU A 892 37.24 -13.12 -9.88
CA LEU A 892 38.22 -14.19 -9.79
C LEU A 892 39.44 -13.83 -10.64
N THR A 893 40.64 -14.01 -10.10
CA THR A 893 41.88 -13.80 -10.84
C THR A 893 42.03 -14.80 -12.00
N ASP A 894 42.61 -14.34 -13.12
CA ASP A 894 42.93 -15.18 -14.27
C ASP A 894 44.11 -16.13 -14.00
N ASN A 895 44.48 -16.96 -14.99
CA ASN A 895 45.62 -17.89 -14.88
C ASN A 895 46.98 -17.18 -14.66
N ASN A 896 47.05 -15.87 -14.92
CA ASN A 896 48.21 -15.02 -14.70
C ASN A 896 48.06 -14.17 -13.43
N GLY A 897 47.11 -14.49 -12.55
CA GLY A 897 46.85 -13.79 -11.29
C GLY A 897 46.23 -12.40 -11.45
N ARG A 898 45.72 -12.04 -12.63
CA ARG A 898 45.24 -10.68 -12.94
C ARG A 898 43.80 -10.47 -12.52
N TYR A 899 43.48 -9.29 -12.02
CA TYR A 899 42.12 -8.84 -11.69
C TYR A 899 41.94 -7.34 -12.01
N ALA A 900 40.70 -6.88 -12.17
CA ALA A 900 40.41 -5.48 -12.49
C ALA A 900 39.02 -5.03 -12.00
N PHE A 901 39.00 -4.16 -10.99
CA PHE A 901 37.78 -3.47 -10.58
C PHE A 901 37.72 -2.07 -11.17
N MET A 902 36.62 -1.75 -11.85
CA MET A 902 36.31 -0.40 -12.32
C MET A 902 35.41 0.28 -11.29
N VAL A 903 35.86 1.41 -10.77
CA VAL A 903 35.19 2.14 -9.68
C VAL A 903 35.22 3.64 -9.91
N GLY A 904 34.29 4.34 -9.27
CA GLY A 904 34.30 5.80 -9.18
C GLY A 904 35.19 6.32 -8.05
N PRO A 905 35.24 7.64 -7.85
CA PRO A 905 36.06 8.27 -6.82
C PRO A 905 35.53 7.95 -5.41
N ASN A 906 36.26 7.10 -4.67
CA ASN A 906 36.02 6.79 -3.26
C ASN A 906 37.27 6.09 -2.66
N ASP A 907 37.24 5.85 -1.35
CA ASP A 907 38.23 5.04 -0.64
C ASP A 907 37.77 3.58 -0.60
N TYR A 908 38.61 2.67 -1.12
CA TYR A 908 38.32 1.23 -1.21
C TYR A 908 39.42 0.39 -0.57
N TYR A 909 39.10 -0.85 -0.22
CA TYR A 909 40.10 -1.88 0.06
C TYR A 909 39.64 -3.22 -0.52
N ILE A 910 40.58 -4.09 -0.82
CA ILE A 910 40.35 -5.40 -1.45
C ILE A 910 40.84 -6.52 -0.51
N THR A 911 40.02 -7.55 -0.35
CA THR A 911 40.41 -8.82 0.29
C THR A 911 40.57 -9.92 -0.74
N PHE A 912 41.61 -10.74 -0.57
CA PHE A 912 41.93 -11.88 -1.43
C PHE A 912 41.78 -13.18 -0.63
N GLU A 913 41.08 -14.15 -1.21
CA GLU A 913 40.82 -15.45 -0.62
C GLU A 913 41.11 -16.57 -1.62
N LYS A 914 41.87 -17.59 -1.20
CA LYS A 914 42.12 -18.81 -1.99
C LYS A 914 42.37 -19.98 -1.04
N THR A 915 41.85 -21.16 -1.37
CA THR A 915 42.11 -22.39 -0.62
C THR A 915 43.60 -22.71 -0.58
N GLY A 916 44.20 -22.85 0.61
CA GLY A 916 45.63 -23.09 0.81
C GLY A 916 46.49 -21.82 0.93
N TYR A 917 45.87 -20.64 0.95
CA TYR A 917 46.53 -19.35 1.16
C TYR A 917 45.81 -18.54 2.26
N GLN A 918 46.58 -17.80 3.04
CA GLN A 918 46.03 -16.91 4.05
C GLN A 918 45.27 -15.75 3.42
N LYS A 919 44.10 -15.42 3.99
CA LYS A 919 43.30 -14.28 3.57
C LYS A 919 44.11 -12.99 3.72
N LYS A 920 44.21 -12.22 2.64
CA LYS A 920 45.01 -10.98 2.60
C LYS A 920 44.14 -9.76 2.30
N THR A 921 44.25 -8.73 3.14
CA THR A 921 43.60 -7.43 2.91
C THR A 921 44.63 -6.40 2.44
N THR A 922 44.26 -5.60 1.45
CA THR A 922 45.09 -4.48 0.97
C THR A 922 44.95 -3.24 1.85
N PRO A 923 45.97 -2.36 1.89
CA PRO A 923 45.83 -1.02 2.45
C PRO A 923 44.80 -0.19 1.68
N ASP A 924 44.31 0.89 2.29
CA ASP A 924 43.31 1.77 1.70
C ASP A 924 43.78 2.37 0.36
N ILE A 925 42.93 2.23 -0.65
CA ILE A 925 43.15 2.66 -2.03
C ILE A 925 42.25 3.86 -2.28
N LYS A 926 42.85 5.05 -2.42
CA LYS A 926 42.14 6.30 -2.69
C LYS A 926 42.02 6.53 -4.19
N ILE A 927 40.81 6.49 -4.72
CA ILE A 927 40.53 6.78 -6.13
C ILE A 927 40.06 8.21 -6.28
N LYS A 928 40.71 8.98 -7.16
CA LYS A 928 40.43 10.42 -7.37
C LYS A 928 39.68 10.69 -8.67
N GLU A 929 39.88 9.87 -9.70
CA GLU A 929 39.28 10.07 -11.02
C GLU A 929 38.10 9.11 -11.29
N ARG A 930 37.22 9.49 -12.21
CA ARG A 930 36.10 8.63 -12.64
C ARG A 930 36.62 7.56 -13.61
N ASN A 931 36.13 6.32 -13.47
CA ASN A 931 36.52 5.16 -14.28
C ASN A 931 37.98 4.71 -14.10
N GLU A 932 38.58 4.98 -12.92
CA GLU A 932 39.91 4.48 -12.60
C GLU A 932 39.83 2.98 -12.26
N ILE A 933 40.79 2.21 -12.77
CA ILE A 933 40.87 0.77 -12.51
C ILE A 933 41.87 0.55 -11.38
N ILE A 934 41.46 -0.21 -10.36
CA ILE A 934 42.34 -0.55 -9.25
C ILE A 934 43.43 -1.52 -9.74
N LYS A 935 44.69 -1.09 -9.66
CA LYS A 935 45.88 -1.78 -10.21
C LYS A 935 46.86 -2.31 -9.15
N VAL A 936 46.39 -2.59 -7.94
CA VAL A 936 47.28 -2.95 -6.82
C VAL A 936 47.81 -4.38 -6.99
N ASN A 937 49.12 -4.56 -6.93
CA ASN A 937 49.71 -5.89 -6.91
C ASN A 937 49.80 -6.39 -5.46
N VAL A 938 49.46 -7.66 -5.23
CA VAL A 938 49.31 -8.21 -3.89
C VAL A 938 50.03 -9.55 -3.77
N ALA A 939 50.88 -9.67 -2.76
CA ALA A 939 51.55 -10.92 -2.41
C ALA A 939 50.70 -11.70 -1.40
N MET A 940 50.38 -12.97 -1.69
CA MET A 940 49.70 -13.89 -0.77
C MET A 940 50.69 -14.89 -0.15
N ASP A 941 50.47 -15.20 1.12
CA ASP A 941 51.22 -16.17 1.91
C ASP A 941 50.49 -17.54 1.89
N ARG A 942 51.20 -18.67 1.76
CA ARG A 942 50.58 -20.01 1.88
C ARG A 942 50.28 -20.34 3.33
N ASP A 943 49.19 -21.07 3.57
CA ASP A 943 48.88 -21.63 4.88
C ASP A 943 49.88 -22.75 5.23
N GLU A 944 50.60 -22.60 6.35
CA GLU A 944 51.57 -23.61 6.82
C GLU A 944 50.94 -24.92 7.30
N SER A 945 49.60 -25.00 7.37
CA SER A 945 48.85 -26.17 7.84
C SER A 945 48.58 -27.25 6.78
N SER A 946 48.99 -27.05 5.51
CA SER A 946 48.72 -28.00 4.41
C SER A 946 49.98 -28.61 3.78
N LYS A 947 51.05 -28.83 4.56
CA LYS A 947 52.20 -29.61 4.11
C LYS A 947 51.86 -31.11 4.17
N PRO A 948 51.91 -31.89 3.08
CA PRO A 948 51.71 -33.33 3.15
C PRO A 948 52.83 -33.97 3.98
N ILE A 949 52.44 -34.76 4.98
CA ILE A 949 53.32 -35.61 5.78
C ILE A 949 54.00 -36.59 4.83
N SER A 950 55.32 -36.45 4.64
CA SER A 950 56.14 -37.43 3.96
C SER A 950 56.31 -38.65 4.86
N THR A 951 55.56 -39.72 4.58
CA THR A 951 55.78 -41.04 5.16
C THR A 951 57.04 -41.67 4.58
N THR A 952 58.16 -41.58 5.30
CA THR A 952 59.28 -42.52 5.14
C THR A 952 59.12 -43.65 6.15
N SER A 953 58.52 -44.75 5.72
CA SER A 953 58.52 -46.02 6.45
C SER A 953 59.89 -46.69 6.31
N ASN A 954 60.67 -46.77 7.39
CA ASN A 954 61.78 -47.73 7.49
C ASN A 954 61.22 -49.10 7.93
N PRO A 955 61.64 -50.22 7.31
CA PRO A 955 61.22 -51.54 7.73
C PRO A 955 61.99 -52.00 8.98
N VAL A 956 61.26 -52.50 9.98
CA VAL A 956 61.81 -53.19 11.17
C VAL A 956 61.94 -54.69 10.85
N PRO A 957 63.07 -55.35 11.16
CA PRO A 957 63.23 -56.78 10.92
C PRO A 957 62.50 -57.64 11.99
N PRO A 958 62.19 -58.92 11.68
CA PRO A 958 61.31 -59.73 12.51
C PRO A 958 62.04 -60.27 13.74
N VAL A 959 61.39 -60.19 14.90
CA VAL A 959 61.81 -60.88 16.12
C VAL A 959 61.07 -62.21 16.20
N LYS A 960 61.86 -63.29 16.34
CA LYS A 960 61.42 -64.66 16.61
C LYS A 960 60.86 -64.78 18.04
N ASN A 961 59.60 -65.19 18.15
CA ASN A 961 59.07 -66.33 18.91
C ASN A 961 57.60 -66.11 19.23
#